data_AF-A0A1D2QV83-F1
#
_entry.id   AF-A0A1D2QV83-F1
#
_cell.length_a   1.000
_cell.length_b   1.000
_cell.length_c   1.000
_cell.angle_alpha   90.00
_cell.angle_beta   90.00
_cell.angle_gamma   90.00
#
_symmetry.space_group_name_H-M   'P 1'
#
loop_
_entity.id
_entity.type
_entity.pdbx_description
1 polymer ?
#
loop_
_entity_poly.entity_id
_entity_poly.type
_entity_poly.pdbx_seq_one_letter_code
_entity_poly.pdbx_strand_id
1 'polypeptide(L)'
;MYTTKEAVIVKEHQDVECSIFYIDMRSYGKDFDQYIERAKTSGIKYHRAIPSVEQDPGTKNLILNYESEDGKIETGEVDLLVLAVGLCPPKNYKKISNKIGIKLNDYNFCETSETSPIETNKEGIYVCGAFSGPKDIPETVTQASGAASKAMALLCDSRGELVTEKKYPPELEIGDEPRIGVFVCHCGINIGAVVNVPTVAEYAKTLPGVVYAAENTYSCSQDTQEKIKEAVKKHNLNRVVVAACTPRTHEPLFRDTLQEAGLNPYLFEMANIRDHCSWVHSHEPEKATEKARDMVKMAAAKVKLAVPLKTTYSEVVKSALVMGGGISGMNAALEIAEQSYNVSVVEREPELGGNLNKIHYTLENSNVGEYLKNLIEKINKNKLINVYKNTKIKSIDGCIGDFTIKTENGDEFKAGVIIVATGAREYKPEEFMYGKDERILTQIEFGEKLYGGEFNKNIKNIVMIQCVGSRNDERPYCSRICCTSAIKNALKVKEKNPDAHIFVLYRDIRTYGLHEKYYKRAREKGVIFIHYKKESQPEVELESGKIKVTVEDRYLGGNIELNPDLLVLSAAVIPQEDAKNVSELLKVPLTQSGFFLEAHAKLRPVDFATDGIFLCGMAHSPKLIDESISQALGAAARASIPLTKGFVKTEAISSEIDAEKCIACGNCIVVCPYGALSMNRKEEKHVAESNPLLCKGCGTCAAVCPVNAITMKNFTVNQITAMIKAALEELPKDEPRIIGFLCNWCSYAGADNAGVSRFEYPPNMRAIRVMCSGRVEPEFIYNALLLGADGVLVGGCHINDCHYISGNVHAQSRIRDGKGVKELVKDAGLEPERVRLEWVSASEGQRFADVVSEFTEELKKLGPNPLKLKKLK
;
A
#
# COMPACT_ATOMS: atom_id res chain seq x y z
N MET A 1 12.42 -0.35 -13.49
CA MET A 1 11.75 0.05 -12.23
C MET A 1 12.73 0.27 -11.10
N TYR A 2 13.54 -0.72 -10.72
CA TYR A 2 14.56 -0.52 -9.68
C TYR A 2 15.49 0.66 -10.02
N THR A 3 16.06 0.66 -11.22
CA THR A 3 16.88 1.76 -11.78
C THR A 3 16.15 3.11 -11.76
N THR A 4 14.89 3.17 -12.22
CA THR A 4 14.08 4.40 -12.20
C THR A 4 13.90 4.93 -10.78
N LYS A 5 13.59 4.05 -9.82
CA LYS A 5 13.37 4.45 -8.43
C LYS A 5 14.65 5.02 -7.81
N GLU A 6 15.78 4.37 -8.04
CA GLU A 6 17.08 4.87 -7.55
C GLU A 6 17.42 6.22 -8.18
N ALA A 7 17.25 6.38 -9.50
CA ALA A 7 17.47 7.66 -10.17
C ALA A 7 16.59 8.79 -9.61
N VAL A 8 15.30 8.51 -9.35
CA VAL A 8 14.39 9.48 -8.71
C VAL A 8 14.89 9.84 -7.30
N ILE A 9 15.23 8.84 -6.48
CA ILE A 9 15.70 9.07 -5.12
C ILE A 9 16.98 9.90 -5.10
N VAL A 10 17.97 9.57 -5.93
CA VAL A 10 19.24 10.33 -5.96
C VAL A 10 18.96 11.77 -6.36
N LYS A 11 18.14 12.00 -7.40
CA LYS A 11 17.77 13.35 -7.86
C LYS A 11 16.95 14.15 -6.83
N GLU A 12 16.17 13.49 -5.99
CA GLU A 12 15.45 14.14 -4.88
C GLU A 12 16.39 14.59 -3.75
N HIS A 13 17.57 13.98 -3.61
CA HIS A 13 18.51 14.25 -2.52
C HIS A 13 19.74 15.06 -2.95
N GLN A 14 20.06 15.08 -4.25
CA GLN A 14 21.24 15.71 -4.81
C GLN A 14 20.94 16.32 -6.18
N ASP A 15 21.60 17.43 -6.49
CA ASP A 15 21.56 18.01 -7.82
C ASP A 15 22.44 17.19 -8.77
N VAL A 16 21.83 16.18 -9.41
CA VAL A 16 22.49 15.27 -10.35
C VAL A 16 21.73 15.16 -11.66
N GLU A 17 22.49 15.01 -12.75
CA GLU A 17 21.95 14.53 -14.02
C GLU A 17 21.89 13.00 -14.01
N CYS A 18 20.73 12.45 -14.33
CA CYS A 18 20.50 11.01 -14.37
C CYS A 18 20.06 10.59 -15.77
N SER A 19 20.81 9.65 -16.35
CA SER A 19 20.48 9.02 -17.64
C SER A 19 20.33 7.51 -17.46
N ILE A 20 19.26 6.94 -17.99
CA ILE A 20 18.96 5.51 -17.95
C ILE A 20 19.07 4.93 -19.35
N PHE A 21 20.01 4.00 -19.54
CA PHE A 21 20.20 3.25 -20.77
C PHE A 21 19.47 1.91 -20.71
N TYR A 22 18.72 1.55 -21.75
CA TYR A 22 17.94 0.31 -21.81
C TYR A 22 17.78 -0.22 -23.24
N ILE A 23 17.46 -1.51 -23.37
CA ILE A 23 17.10 -2.14 -24.66
C ILE A 23 15.57 -2.20 -24.80
N ASP A 24 14.92 -2.77 -23.79
CA ASP A 24 13.46 -2.86 -23.68
C ASP A 24 13.03 -2.48 -22.26
N MET A 25 12.00 -1.66 -22.16
CA MET A 25 11.47 -1.24 -20.87
C MET A 25 10.60 -2.35 -20.27
N ARG A 26 11.15 -3.09 -19.30
CA ARG A 26 10.50 -4.22 -18.60
C ARG A 26 9.82 -3.79 -17.29
N SER A 27 9.07 -2.69 -17.31
CA SER A 27 8.19 -2.33 -16.20
C SER A 27 6.86 -3.09 -16.31
N TYR A 28 6.60 -4.05 -15.43
CA TYR A 28 5.44 -4.95 -15.53
C TYR A 28 4.45 -4.87 -14.35
N GLY A 29 4.59 -3.90 -13.46
CA GLY A 29 3.68 -3.67 -12.33
C GLY A 29 2.53 -2.70 -12.63
N LYS A 30 1.52 -2.72 -11.78
CA LYS A 30 0.42 -1.76 -11.80
C LYS A 30 0.96 -0.34 -11.60
N ASP A 31 0.52 0.61 -12.43
CA ASP A 31 0.93 2.03 -12.44
C ASP A 31 2.43 2.31 -12.63
N PHE A 32 3.22 1.31 -13.03
CA PHE A 32 4.66 1.48 -13.25
C PHE A 32 5.00 2.32 -14.48
N ASP A 33 4.19 2.24 -15.55
CA ASP A 33 4.34 3.11 -16.73
C ASP A 33 4.15 4.58 -16.33
N GLN A 34 3.12 4.90 -15.54
CA GLN A 34 2.88 6.25 -15.04
C GLN A 34 4.04 6.75 -14.16
N TYR A 35 4.61 5.87 -13.32
CA TYR A 35 5.78 6.22 -12.53
C TYR A 35 7.00 6.59 -13.39
N ILE A 36 7.22 5.87 -14.50
CA ILE A 36 8.28 6.18 -15.46
C ILE A 36 8.02 7.52 -16.16
N GLU A 37 6.79 7.79 -16.58
CA GLU A 37 6.46 9.08 -17.20
C GLU A 37 6.69 10.25 -16.22
N ARG A 38 6.32 10.09 -14.93
CA ARG A 38 6.67 11.06 -13.89
C ARG A 38 8.18 11.26 -13.75
N ALA A 39 8.95 10.18 -13.77
CA ALA A 39 10.42 10.25 -13.70
C ALA A 39 11.04 10.97 -14.91
N LYS A 40 10.48 10.80 -16.12
CA LYS A 40 10.90 11.58 -17.29
C LYS A 40 10.61 13.07 -17.10
N THR A 41 9.40 13.42 -16.61
CA THR A 41 9.04 14.82 -16.35
C THR A 41 9.85 15.48 -15.25
N SER A 42 10.44 14.69 -14.33
CA SER A 42 11.39 15.21 -13.33
C SER A 42 12.81 15.38 -13.87
N GLY A 43 13.03 15.21 -15.17
CA GLY A 43 14.31 15.43 -15.83
C GLY A 43 15.29 14.26 -15.75
N ILE A 44 14.81 13.03 -15.61
CA ILE A 44 15.62 11.81 -15.84
C ILE A 44 15.55 11.47 -17.33
N LYS A 45 16.71 11.37 -17.98
CA LYS A 45 16.83 11.07 -19.41
C LYS A 45 16.79 9.56 -19.63
N TYR A 46 16.12 9.12 -20.69
CA TYR A 46 15.96 7.70 -21.04
C TYR A 46 16.51 7.49 -22.45
N HIS A 47 17.43 6.54 -22.61
CA HIS A 47 18.12 6.25 -23.86
C HIS A 47 17.96 4.78 -24.23
N ARG A 48 17.32 4.51 -25.37
CA ARG A 48 17.19 3.14 -25.89
C ARG A 48 18.44 2.72 -26.66
N ALA A 49 19.49 2.37 -25.94
CA ALA A 49 20.78 1.98 -26.50
C ALA A 49 21.59 1.10 -25.54
N ILE A 50 22.59 0.40 -26.09
CA ILE A 50 23.64 -0.26 -25.32
C ILE A 50 24.91 0.59 -25.49
N PRO A 51 25.34 1.36 -24.48
CA PRO A 51 26.54 2.15 -24.59
C PRO A 51 27.79 1.26 -24.52
N SER A 52 28.81 1.62 -25.31
CA SER A 52 30.19 1.23 -25.03
C SER A 52 30.79 2.19 -24.00
N VAL A 53 31.77 1.71 -23.23
CA VAL A 53 32.34 2.46 -22.11
C VAL A 53 33.87 2.47 -22.24
N GLU A 54 34.43 3.67 -22.23
CA GLU A 54 35.87 3.92 -22.18
C GLU A 54 36.17 4.83 -20.98
N GLN A 55 37.41 4.82 -20.48
CA GLN A 55 37.84 5.76 -19.43
C GLN A 55 38.80 6.77 -20.02
N ASP A 56 38.53 8.06 -19.80
CA ASP A 56 39.47 9.11 -20.17
C ASP A 56 40.76 8.98 -19.33
N PRO A 57 41.95 8.90 -19.95
CA PRO A 57 43.19 8.67 -19.22
C PRO A 57 43.60 9.84 -18.32
N GLY A 58 43.17 11.07 -18.64
CA GLY A 58 43.45 12.31 -17.92
C GLY A 58 42.45 12.61 -16.81
N THR A 59 41.15 12.71 -17.14
CA THR A 59 40.09 13.07 -16.18
C THR A 59 39.65 11.89 -15.31
N LYS A 60 39.90 10.65 -15.76
CA LYS A 60 39.38 9.39 -15.19
C LYS A 60 37.87 9.22 -15.29
N ASN A 61 37.17 10.14 -15.94
CA ASN A 61 35.73 10.03 -16.21
C ASN A 61 35.43 8.95 -17.23
N LEU A 62 34.17 8.52 -17.28
CA LEU A 62 33.72 7.47 -18.18
C LEU A 62 33.10 8.10 -19.42
N ILE A 63 33.61 7.71 -20.59
CA ILE A 63 33.09 8.11 -21.89
C ILE A 63 32.14 7.02 -22.38
N LEU A 64 30.88 7.39 -22.63
CA LEU A 64 29.85 6.54 -23.20
C LEU A 64 29.68 6.87 -24.68
N ASN A 65 29.84 5.88 -25.56
CA ASN A 65 29.44 6.00 -26.96
C ASN A 65 28.23 5.10 -27.22
N TYR A 66 27.14 5.68 -27.72
CA TYR A 66 25.90 4.96 -27.98
C TYR A 66 25.16 5.52 -29.21
N GLU A 67 24.30 4.70 -29.80
CA GLU A 67 23.47 5.10 -30.94
C GLU A 67 22.11 5.62 -30.46
N SER A 68 21.79 6.88 -30.77
CA SER A 68 20.51 7.52 -30.42
C SER A 68 19.34 6.95 -31.20
N GLU A 69 18.10 7.26 -30.78
CA GLU A 69 16.90 6.72 -31.45
C GLU A 69 16.74 7.13 -32.92
N ASP A 70 17.48 8.13 -33.38
CA ASP A 70 17.50 8.60 -34.78
C ASP A 70 18.71 8.05 -35.56
N GLY A 71 19.41 7.06 -35.03
CA GLY A 71 20.52 6.37 -35.71
C GLY A 71 21.85 7.13 -35.69
N LYS A 72 21.97 8.19 -34.89
CA LYS A 72 23.21 8.98 -34.76
C LYS A 72 24.07 8.42 -33.62
N ILE A 73 25.39 8.36 -33.81
CA ILE A 73 26.31 8.07 -32.73
C ILE A 73 26.47 9.31 -31.86
N GLU A 74 26.15 9.17 -30.58
CA GLU A 74 26.33 10.18 -29.54
C GLU A 74 27.44 9.74 -28.58
N THR A 75 28.22 10.72 -28.12
CA THR A 75 29.26 10.54 -27.12
C THR A 75 28.92 11.42 -25.92
N GLY A 76 28.95 10.85 -24.72
CA GLY A 76 28.71 11.57 -23.47
C GLY A 76 29.72 11.18 -22.40
N GLU A 77 30.02 12.09 -21.48
CA GLU A 77 30.90 11.85 -20.34
C GLU A 77 30.06 11.72 -19.07
N VAL A 78 30.38 10.75 -18.20
CA VAL A 78 29.69 10.54 -16.92
C VAL A 78 30.69 10.29 -15.79
N ASP A 79 30.36 10.77 -14.60
CA ASP A 79 31.17 10.58 -13.39
C ASP A 79 30.99 9.18 -12.78
N LEU A 80 29.81 8.58 -12.97
CA LEU A 80 29.43 7.29 -12.39
C LEU A 80 28.59 6.48 -13.36
N LEU A 81 28.99 5.22 -13.57
CA LEU A 81 28.19 4.22 -14.28
C LEU A 81 27.68 3.16 -13.29
N VAL A 82 26.37 3.05 -13.15
CA VAL A 82 25.71 2.03 -12.32
C VAL A 82 25.17 0.93 -13.21
N LEU A 83 25.69 -0.29 -13.04
CA LEU A 83 25.23 -1.44 -13.82
C LEU A 83 23.93 -2.02 -13.24
N ALA A 84 22.89 -2.09 -14.07
CA ALA A 84 21.65 -2.77 -13.72
C ALA A 84 21.83 -4.29 -13.80
N VAL A 85 22.13 -4.93 -12.67
CA VAL A 85 22.39 -6.37 -12.60
C VAL A 85 21.12 -7.20 -12.33
N GLY A 86 21.07 -8.40 -12.89
CA GLY A 86 19.97 -9.34 -12.69
C GLY A 86 20.02 -10.05 -11.33
N LEU A 87 18.86 -10.54 -10.87
CA LEU A 87 18.76 -11.37 -9.67
C LEU A 87 19.26 -12.79 -9.94
N CYS A 88 20.12 -13.30 -9.05
CA CYS A 88 20.60 -14.68 -9.07
C CYS A 88 20.04 -15.46 -7.86
N PRO A 89 19.93 -16.80 -7.96
CA PRO A 89 19.61 -17.64 -6.80
C PRO A 89 20.64 -17.46 -5.65
N PRO A 90 20.26 -17.75 -4.39
CA PRO A 90 21.17 -17.62 -3.25
C PRO A 90 22.37 -18.56 -3.40
N LYS A 91 23.58 -18.15 -2.98
CA LYS A 91 24.83 -18.92 -3.20
C LYS A 91 24.77 -20.40 -2.79
N ASN A 92 23.95 -20.74 -1.80
CA ASN A 92 23.78 -22.10 -1.26
C ASN A 92 22.57 -22.86 -1.84
N TYR A 93 21.98 -22.40 -2.95
CA TYR A 93 20.77 -22.99 -3.54
C TYR A 93 20.87 -24.51 -3.77
N LYS A 94 22.01 -25.03 -4.26
CA LYS A 94 22.23 -26.48 -4.46
C LYS A 94 22.16 -27.27 -3.17
N LYS A 95 22.75 -26.72 -2.09
CA LYS A 95 22.75 -27.35 -0.78
C LYS A 95 21.33 -27.41 -0.20
N ILE A 96 20.55 -26.34 -0.37
CA ILE A 96 19.14 -26.28 0.03
C ILE A 96 18.34 -27.32 -0.77
N SER A 97 18.45 -27.29 -2.10
CA SER A 97 17.74 -28.21 -3.00
C SER A 97 18.06 -29.68 -2.69
N ASN A 98 19.34 -30.05 -2.57
CA ASN A 98 19.74 -31.42 -2.26
C ASN A 98 19.27 -31.89 -0.88
N LYS A 99 19.27 -31.00 0.12
CA LYS A 99 18.88 -31.35 1.49
C LYS A 99 17.38 -31.56 1.63
N ILE A 100 16.57 -30.76 0.93
CA ILE A 100 15.11 -30.78 1.00
C ILE A 100 14.52 -31.73 -0.07
N GLY A 101 15.24 -31.97 -1.16
CA GLY A 101 14.81 -32.81 -2.28
C GLY A 101 13.90 -32.09 -3.29
N ILE A 102 14.04 -30.76 -3.42
CA ILE A 102 13.29 -29.94 -4.38
C ILE A 102 14.05 -29.80 -5.72
N LYS A 103 13.30 -29.77 -6.82
CA LYS A 103 13.84 -29.54 -8.17
C LYS A 103 14.16 -28.07 -8.41
N LEU A 104 15.15 -27.83 -9.27
CA LEU A 104 15.54 -26.52 -9.72
C LEU A 104 15.31 -26.43 -11.23
N ASN A 105 14.91 -25.25 -11.70
CA ASN A 105 14.80 -24.98 -13.13
C ASN A 105 16.17 -24.74 -13.78
N ASP A 106 16.20 -24.49 -15.10
CA ASP A 106 17.41 -24.26 -15.89
C ASP A 106 18.25 -23.05 -15.40
N TYR A 107 17.65 -22.15 -14.61
CA TYR A 107 18.29 -20.98 -14.03
C TYR A 107 18.66 -21.17 -12.55
N ASN A 108 18.53 -22.38 -12.02
CA ASN A 108 18.82 -22.75 -10.64
C ASN A 108 17.89 -22.11 -9.57
N PHE A 109 16.74 -21.56 -9.98
CA PHE A 109 15.66 -21.22 -9.04
C PHE A 109 14.83 -22.46 -8.74
N CYS A 110 14.03 -22.42 -7.66
CA CYS A 110 13.08 -23.49 -7.39
C CYS A 110 12.13 -23.68 -8.58
N GLU A 111 11.98 -24.92 -9.04
CA GLU A 111 11.04 -25.26 -10.10
C GLU A 111 9.60 -25.22 -9.57
N THR A 112 8.72 -24.55 -10.29
CA THR A 112 7.27 -24.45 -10.08
C THR A 112 6.57 -24.55 -11.44
N SER A 113 5.24 -24.64 -11.47
CA SER A 113 4.46 -24.61 -12.72
C SER A 113 3.54 -23.37 -12.79
N GLU A 114 3.07 -23.03 -13.99
CA GLU A 114 2.11 -21.92 -14.18
C GLU A 114 0.78 -22.15 -13.44
N THR A 115 0.40 -23.41 -13.21
CA THR A 115 -0.85 -23.81 -12.55
C THR A 115 -0.70 -24.05 -11.05
N SER A 116 0.53 -24.20 -10.56
CA SER A 116 0.90 -24.33 -9.15
C SER A 116 2.14 -23.48 -8.84
N PRO A 117 2.02 -22.14 -8.86
CA PRO A 117 3.16 -21.22 -8.86
C PRO A 117 3.93 -21.08 -7.53
N ILE A 118 3.43 -21.73 -6.47
CA ILE A 118 4.03 -21.71 -5.12
C ILE A 118 4.33 -23.11 -4.58
N GLU A 119 3.92 -24.16 -5.30
CA GLU A 119 4.14 -25.55 -4.88
C GLU A 119 5.42 -26.07 -5.49
N THR A 120 6.19 -26.83 -4.71
CA THR A 120 7.36 -27.54 -5.21
C THR A 120 6.96 -28.94 -5.69
N ASN A 121 7.91 -29.70 -6.21
CA ASN A 121 7.71 -31.12 -6.51
C ASN A 121 7.59 -32.01 -5.25
N LYS A 122 7.62 -31.43 -4.04
CA LYS A 122 7.47 -32.13 -2.77
C LYS A 122 6.24 -31.60 -2.05
N GLU A 123 5.33 -32.51 -1.73
CA GLU A 123 4.15 -32.20 -0.91
C GLU A 123 4.56 -31.63 0.46
N GLY A 124 3.81 -30.65 0.94
CA GLY A 124 4.10 -29.94 2.19
C GLY A 124 5.27 -28.95 2.13
N ILE A 125 5.95 -28.82 0.98
CA ILE A 125 7.04 -27.87 0.79
C ILE A 125 6.63 -26.84 -0.26
N TYR A 126 6.57 -25.58 0.17
CA TYR A 126 6.16 -24.44 -0.64
C TYR A 126 7.30 -23.45 -0.83
N VAL A 127 7.27 -22.70 -1.93
CA VAL A 127 8.26 -21.66 -2.26
C VAL A 127 7.57 -20.32 -2.49
N CYS A 128 8.23 -19.24 -2.07
CA CYS A 128 7.78 -17.88 -2.31
C CYS A 128 8.97 -16.94 -2.52
N GLY A 129 8.68 -15.77 -3.12
CA GLY A 129 9.65 -14.70 -3.30
C GLY A 129 10.76 -15.02 -4.28
N ALA A 130 11.91 -14.36 -4.14
CA ALA A 130 12.96 -14.37 -5.16
C ALA A 130 13.57 -15.76 -5.45
N PHE A 131 13.37 -16.76 -4.58
CA PHE A 131 13.86 -18.12 -4.85
C PHE A 131 13.02 -18.89 -5.88
N SER A 132 11.78 -18.46 -6.15
CA SER A 132 10.98 -18.94 -7.29
C SER A 132 11.23 -18.16 -8.59
N GLY A 133 12.16 -17.20 -8.58
CA GLY A 133 12.55 -16.38 -9.73
C GLY A 133 12.49 -14.87 -9.47
N PRO A 134 12.98 -14.03 -10.40
CA PRO A 134 12.96 -12.57 -10.25
C PRO A 134 11.54 -12.01 -10.17
N LYS A 135 11.22 -11.29 -9.08
CA LYS A 135 9.87 -10.80 -8.77
C LYS A 135 9.92 -9.44 -8.07
N ASP A 136 8.79 -8.74 -8.05
CA ASP A 136 8.65 -7.51 -7.27
C ASP A 136 8.18 -7.77 -5.83
N ILE A 137 8.15 -6.70 -5.02
CA ILE A 137 7.72 -6.78 -3.61
C ILE A 137 6.24 -7.22 -3.49
N PRO A 138 5.27 -6.58 -4.20
CA PRO A 138 3.87 -7.01 -4.15
C PRO A 138 3.67 -8.50 -4.44
N GLU A 139 4.33 -9.01 -5.48
CA GLU A 139 4.25 -10.42 -5.88
C GLU A 139 4.88 -11.33 -4.82
N THR A 140 6.02 -10.93 -4.24
CA THR A 140 6.67 -11.67 -3.14
C THR A 140 5.78 -11.76 -1.90
N VAL A 141 5.16 -10.65 -1.48
CA VAL A 141 4.23 -10.62 -0.34
C VAL A 141 3.01 -11.50 -0.60
N THR A 142 2.52 -11.47 -1.84
CA THR A 142 1.39 -12.29 -2.29
C THR A 142 1.72 -13.78 -2.26
N GLN A 143 2.86 -14.19 -2.83
CA GLN A 143 3.31 -15.58 -2.79
C GLN A 143 3.59 -16.08 -1.36
N ALA A 144 4.17 -15.24 -0.50
CA ALA A 144 4.39 -15.58 0.89
C ALA A 144 3.07 -15.83 1.63
N SER A 145 2.06 -15.00 1.36
CA SER A 145 0.71 -15.20 1.87
C SER A 145 0.09 -16.49 1.33
N GLY A 146 0.24 -16.77 0.03
CA GLY A 146 -0.24 -18.01 -0.59
C GLY A 146 0.42 -19.28 -0.01
N ALA A 147 1.74 -19.25 0.22
CA ALA A 147 2.47 -20.36 0.85
C ALA A 147 1.98 -20.60 2.28
N ALA A 148 1.70 -19.52 3.03
CA ALA A 148 1.06 -19.63 4.34
C ALA A 148 -0.35 -20.22 4.25
N SER A 149 -1.12 -19.86 3.22
CA SER A 149 -2.45 -20.44 2.96
C SER A 149 -2.37 -21.96 2.82
N LYS A 150 -1.48 -22.44 1.94
CA LYS A 150 -1.31 -23.88 1.70
C LYS A 150 -0.87 -24.63 2.94
N ALA A 151 0.02 -24.05 3.74
CA ALA A 151 0.38 -24.61 5.03
C ALA A 151 -0.80 -24.65 6.02
N MET A 152 -1.64 -23.61 6.06
CA MET A 152 -2.85 -23.57 6.90
C MET A 152 -3.90 -24.60 6.47
N ALA A 153 -4.04 -24.85 5.17
CA ALA A 153 -4.91 -25.90 4.64
C ALA A 153 -4.47 -27.29 5.11
N LEU A 154 -3.18 -27.59 5.05
CA LEU A 154 -2.64 -28.86 5.55
C LEU A 154 -2.80 -29.06 7.06
N LEU A 155 -2.78 -27.97 7.84
CA LEU A 155 -2.82 -27.99 9.30
C LEU A 155 -4.21 -27.70 9.88
N CYS A 156 -5.26 -27.70 9.05
CA CYS A 156 -6.58 -27.22 9.46
C CYS A 156 -7.20 -28.07 10.58
N ASP A 157 -6.98 -29.39 10.59
CA ASP A 157 -7.50 -30.32 11.60
C ASP A 157 -6.87 -30.12 12.98
N SER A 158 -5.61 -29.66 13.05
CA SER A 158 -4.88 -29.39 14.30
C SER A 158 -4.94 -27.91 14.72
N ARG A 159 -5.80 -27.11 14.08
CA ARG A 159 -5.88 -25.67 14.33
C ARG A 159 -6.32 -25.39 15.77
N GLY A 160 -5.45 -24.73 16.53
CA GLY A 160 -5.74 -24.27 17.90
C GLY A 160 -5.29 -25.24 19.00
N GLU A 161 -4.88 -26.47 18.68
CA GLU A 161 -4.55 -27.51 19.69
C GLU A 161 -3.38 -27.11 20.62
N LEU A 162 -2.47 -26.25 20.14
CA LEU A 162 -1.30 -25.77 20.91
C LEU A 162 -1.40 -24.29 21.31
N VAL A 163 -2.57 -23.65 21.14
CA VAL A 163 -2.76 -22.25 21.49
C VAL A 163 -3.04 -22.12 23.00
N THR A 164 -2.18 -21.39 23.72
CA THR A 164 -2.44 -21.03 25.12
C THR A 164 -3.02 -19.63 25.18
N GLU A 165 -4.26 -19.50 25.66
CA GLU A 165 -4.87 -18.19 25.87
C GLU A 165 -4.26 -17.48 27.08
N LYS A 166 -3.79 -16.24 26.85
CA LYS A 166 -3.31 -15.37 27.93
C LYS A 166 -4.51 -14.86 28.74
N LYS A 167 -4.58 -15.23 30.02
CA LYS A 167 -5.60 -14.77 30.96
C LYS A 167 -5.12 -13.54 31.71
N TYR A 168 -5.93 -12.48 31.68
CA TYR A 168 -5.69 -11.25 32.45
C TYR A 168 -6.52 -11.27 33.75
N PRO A 169 -6.07 -10.59 34.82
CA PRO A 169 -6.93 -10.34 35.98
C PRO A 169 -8.15 -9.47 35.60
N PRO A 170 -9.22 -9.46 36.42
CA PRO A 170 -10.34 -8.55 36.22
C PRO A 170 -9.90 -7.08 36.19
N GLU A 171 -10.55 -6.28 35.35
CA GLU A 171 -10.30 -4.83 35.27
C GLU A 171 -10.72 -4.18 36.60
N LEU A 172 -9.80 -3.41 37.19
CA LEU A 172 -10.01 -2.67 38.43
C LEU A 172 -10.96 -1.50 38.20
N GLU A 173 -11.92 -1.31 39.09
CA GLU A 173 -12.66 -0.06 39.14
C GLU A 173 -11.75 1.08 39.57
N ILE A 174 -11.73 2.15 38.80
CA ILE A 174 -10.91 3.33 39.06
C ILE A 174 -11.79 4.44 39.64
N GLY A 175 -11.31 5.11 40.69
CA GLY A 175 -11.97 6.33 41.20
C GLY A 175 -11.80 7.53 40.26
N ASP A 176 -12.56 8.60 40.53
CA ASP A 176 -12.57 9.82 39.73
C ASP A 176 -11.26 10.62 39.81
N GLU A 177 -10.54 10.54 40.94
CA GLU A 177 -9.28 11.27 41.13
C GLU A 177 -8.14 10.62 40.32
N PRO A 178 -7.47 11.34 39.39
CA PRO A 178 -6.34 10.80 38.65
C PRO A 178 -5.12 10.57 39.55
N ARG A 179 -4.62 9.33 39.55
CA ARG A 179 -3.44 8.86 40.27
C ARG A 179 -2.44 8.28 39.27
N ILE A 180 -1.53 9.13 38.83
CA ILE A 180 -0.61 8.88 37.72
C ILE A 180 0.72 8.36 38.27
N GLY A 181 1.21 7.25 37.69
CA GLY A 181 2.59 6.79 37.86
C GLY A 181 3.43 7.13 36.65
N VAL A 182 4.57 7.80 36.85
CA VAL A 182 5.50 8.19 35.77
C VAL A 182 6.79 7.38 35.86
N PHE A 183 7.16 6.70 34.78
CA PHE A 183 8.37 5.87 34.72
C PHE A 183 9.32 6.40 33.64
N VAL A 184 10.46 6.94 34.05
CA VAL A 184 11.44 7.57 33.15
C VAL A 184 12.59 6.60 32.85
N CYS A 185 12.80 6.29 31.58
CA CYS A 185 13.77 5.28 31.15
C CYS A 185 15.15 5.91 30.87
N HIS A 186 16.23 5.26 31.32
CA HIS A 186 17.60 5.58 30.86
C HIS A 186 17.92 4.97 29.49
N CYS A 187 17.31 3.83 29.15
CA CYS A 187 17.61 3.04 27.96
C CYS A 187 19.12 2.75 27.85
N GLY A 188 19.75 2.41 28.97
CA GLY A 188 21.20 2.39 29.11
C GLY A 188 21.76 3.81 28.95
N ILE A 189 22.61 3.99 27.93
CA ILE A 189 23.17 5.31 27.59
C ILE A 189 22.36 6.05 26.52
N ASN A 190 21.34 5.41 25.92
CA ASN A 190 20.63 6.01 24.78
C ASN A 190 19.85 7.27 25.16
N ILE A 191 19.24 7.28 26.35
CA ILE A 191 18.58 8.48 26.91
C ILE A 191 19.48 9.08 27.98
N GLY A 192 19.98 8.25 28.90
CA GLY A 192 20.71 8.68 30.09
C GLY A 192 22.06 9.38 29.84
N ALA A 193 22.64 9.30 28.64
CA ALA A 193 23.86 10.04 28.31
C ALA A 193 23.61 11.49 27.88
N VAL A 194 22.37 11.84 27.51
CA VAL A 194 22.02 13.17 26.99
C VAL A 194 20.98 13.85 27.89
N VAL A 195 19.92 13.13 28.26
CA VAL A 195 18.86 13.62 29.14
C VAL A 195 19.21 13.26 30.58
N ASN A 196 19.17 14.25 31.48
CA ASN A 196 19.28 14.01 32.92
C ASN A 196 17.98 13.37 33.44
N VAL A 197 17.93 12.04 33.37
CA VAL A 197 16.78 11.22 33.77
C VAL A 197 16.36 11.44 35.23
N PRO A 198 17.28 11.48 36.22
CA PRO A 198 16.92 11.80 37.60
C PRO A 198 16.17 13.12 37.74
N THR A 199 16.63 14.18 37.06
CA THR A 199 15.96 15.49 37.07
C THR A 199 14.57 15.43 36.44
N VAL A 200 14.39 14.69 35.35
CA VAL A 200 13.07 14.51 34.72
C VAL A 200 12.12 13.73 35.62
N ALA A 201 12.60 12.70 36.31
CA ALA A 201 11.81 11.90 37.25
C ALA A 201 11.40 12.72 38.48
N GLU A 202 12.29 13.56 39.02
CA GLU A 202 11.97 14.44 40.14
C GLU A 202 10.96 15.52 39.74
N TYR A 203 11.14 16.14 38.57
CA TYR A 203 10.15 17.06 38.02
C TYR A 203 8.78 16.42 37.83
N ALA A 204 8.72 15.16 37.38
CA ALA A 204 7.45 14.47 37.19
C ALA A 204 6.61 14.40 38.49
N LYS A 205 7.25 14.33 39.66
CA LYS A 205 6.57 14.31 40.97
C LYS A 205 5.81 15.60 41.27
N THR A 206 6.20 16.72 40.66
CA THR A 206 5.54 18.03 40.89
C THR A 206 4.30 18.22 40.01
N LEU A 207 4.03 17.29 39.08
CA LEU A 207 2.95 17.43 38.12
C LEU A 207 1.58 17.08 38.73
N PRO A 208 0.50 17.82 38.40
CA PRO A 208 -0.82 17.56 38.96
C PRO A 208 -1.34 16.14 38.69
N GLY A 209 -1.64 15.41 39.76
CA GLY A 209 -2.14 14.03 39.71
C GLY A 209 -1.06 12.96 39.68
N VAL A 210 0.23 13.31 39.63
CA VAL A 210 1.32 12.33 39.76
C VAL A 210 1.53 11.98 41.23
N VAL A 211 1.33 10.71 41.57
CA VAL A 211 1.48 10.19 42.96
C VAL A 211 2.73 9.31 43.12
N TYR A 212 3.34 8.91 42.00
CA TYR A 212 4.56 8.13 41.98
C TYR A 212 5.36 8.47 40.72
N ALA A 213 6.68 8.67 40.88
CA ALA A 213 7.59 8.75 39.75
C ALA A 213 8.88 8.01 40.07
N ALA A 214 9.40 7.26 39.09
CA ALA A 214 10.63 6.49 39.23
C ALA A 214 11.45 6.50 37.94
N GLU A 215 12.76 6.34 38.10
CA GLU A 215 13.68 6.06 37.01
C GLU A 215 13.90 4.55 36.85
N ASN A 216 14.14 4.11 35.61
CA ASN A 216 14.40 2.72 35.29
C ASN A 216 15.52 2.60 34.25
N THR A 217 16.43 1.65 34.42
CA THR A 217 17.50 1.42 33.44
C THR A 217 16.93 1.05 32.07
N TYR A 218 15.98 0.10 32.04
CA TYR A 218 15.28 -0.34 30.82
C TYR A 218 13.80 -0.60 31.13
N SER A 219 12.92 0.37 30.86
CA SER A 219 11.48 0.22 31.15
C SER A 219 10.82 -0.97 30.45
N CYS A 220 11.33 -1.43 29.31
CA CYS A 220 10.80 -2.59 28.59
C CYS A 220 11.28 -3.95 29.14
N SER A 221 12.24 -3.98 30.07
CA SER A 221 12.70 -5.23 30.68
C SER A 221 11.59 -5.89 31.51
N GLN A 222 11.58 -7.22 31.57
CA GLN A 222 10.59 -7.98 32.33
C GLN A 222 10.58 -7.57 33.81
N ASP A 223 11.75 -7.44 34.43
CA ASP A 223 11.88 -6.99 35.83
C ASP A 223 11.25 -5.62 36.08
N THR A 224 11.35 -4.70 35.10
CA THR A 224 10.74 -3.37 35.24
C THR A 224 9.24 -3.41 34.99
N GLN A 225 8.76 -4.28 34.10
CA GLN A 225 7.32 -4.50 33.92
C GLN A 225 6.68 -5.03 35.21
N GLU A 226 7.34 -5.96 35.92
CA GLU A 226 6.89 -6.38 37.25
C GLU A 226 6.85 -5.21 38.24
N LYS A 227 7.89 -4.37 38.29
CA LYS A 227 7.90 -3.17 39.14
C LYS A 227 6.77 -2.18 38.80
N ILE A 228 6.42 -2.02 37.52
CA ILE A 228 5.28 -1.20 37.11
C ILE A 228 3.98 -1.80 37.67
N LYS A 229 3.77 -3.12 37.53
CA LYS A 229 2.60 -3.83 38.07
C LYS A 229 2.51 -3.73 39.59
N GLU A 230 3.63 -3.87 40.30
CA GLU A 230 3.72 -3.68 41.73
C GLU A 230 3.40 -2.24 42.15
N ALA A 231 3.95 -1.25 41.44
CA ALA A 231 3.70 0.16 41.71
C ALA A 231 2.22 0.53 41.49
N VAL A 232 1.58 -0.04 40.46
CA VAL A 232 0.14 0.10 40.22
C VAL A 232 -0.66 -0.30 41.45
N LYS A 233 -0.34 -1.46 42.05
CA LYS A 233 -1.01 -1.96 43.24
C LYS A 233 -0.64 -1.16 44.49
N LYS A 234 0.66 -0.94 44.72
CA LYS A 234 1.19 -0.30 45.94
C LYS A 234 0.75 1.15 46.10
N HIS A 235 0.68 1.89 44.99
CA HIS A 235 0.36 3.32 45.00
C HIS A 235 -1.07 3.61 44.53
N ASN A 236 -1.90 2.57 44.31
CA ASN A 236 -3.25 2.68 43.75
C ASN A 236 -3.24 3.56 42.48
N LEU A 237 -2.33 3.27 41.55
CA LEU A 237 -2.25 4.02 40.30
C LEU A 237 -3.45 3.65 39.43
N ASN A 238 -4.06 4.64 38.79
CA ASN A 238 -5.12 4.43 37.82
C ASN A 238 -4.74 5.00 36.44
N ARG A 239 -3.57 5.61 36.29
CA ARG A 239 -3.01 6.06 35.01
C ARG A 239 -1.50 5.82 35.02
N VAL A 240 -0.92 5.53 33.86
CA VAL A 240 0.54 5.31 33.73
C VAL A 240 1.11 6.12 32.57
N VAL A 241 2.23 6.79 32.83
CA VAL A 241 3.07 7.40 31.81
C VAL A 241 4.42 6.69 31.78
N VAL A 242 4.87 6.30 30.59
CA VAL A 242 6.26 5.84 30.39
C VAL A 242 6.98 6.83 29.49
N ALA A 243 8.04 7.44 30.01
CA ALA A 243 8.92 8.34 29.27
C ALA A 243 10.13 7.56 28.77
N ALA A 244 10.10 7.16 27.48
CA ALA A 244 11.11 6.28 26.90
C ALA A 244 11.22 6.48 25.37
N CYS A 245 11.04 5.39 24.60
CA CYS A 245 11.14 5.36 23.14
C CYS A 245 9.80 5.65 22.45
N THR A 246 9.73 5.40 21.14
CA THR A 246 8.51 5.60 20.36
C THR A 246 7.35 4.70 20.77
N PRO A 247 6.11 5.23 20.90
CA PRO A 247 4.90 4.43 21.11
C PRO A 247 4.65 3.42 19.98
N ARG A 248 5.20 3.67 18.78
CA ARG A 248 5.04 2.75 17.63
C ARG A 248 5.68 1.38 17.86
N THR A 249 6.59 1.26 18.82
CA THR A 249 7.27 0.00 19.14
C THR A 249 6.78 -0.63 20.44
N HIS A 250 6.73 0.14 21.54
CA HIS A 250 6.52 -0.41 22.88
C HIS A 250 5.20 0.01 23.55
N GLU A 251 4.35 0.85 22.94
CA GLU A 251 3.00 1.12 23.47
C GLU A 251 2.20 -0.19 23.68
N PRO A 252 2.18 -1.15 22.73
CA PRO A 252 1.47 -2.42 22.94
C PRO A 252 2.00 -3.22 24.15
N LEU A 253 3.32 -3.19 24.38
CA LEU A 253 3.95 -3.87 25.51
C LEU A 253 3.46 -3.29 26.84
N PHE A 254 3.51 -1.97 27.00
CA PHE A 254 3.08 -1.34 28.25
C PHE A 254 1.57 -1.42 28.46
N ARG A 255 0.78 -1.38 27.39
CA ARG A 255 -0.67 -1.67 27.46
C ARG A 255 -0.93 -3.07 28.01
N ASP A 256 -0.19 -4.06 27.52
CA ASP A 256 -0.26 -5.44 28.00
C ASP A 256 0.18 -5.54 29.48
N THR A 257 1.26 -4.85 29.88
CA THR A 257 1.66 -4.73 31.30
C THR A 257 0.55 -4.15 32.18
N LEU A 258 -0.17 -3.12 31.71
CA LEU A 258 -1.30 -2.55 32.46
C LEU A 258 -2.45 -3.57 32.60
N GLN A 259 -2.77 -4.30 31.53
CA GLN A 259 -3.79 -5.36 31.60
C GLN A 259 -3.41 -6.45 32.60
N GLU A 260 -2.14 -6.86 32.65
CA GLU A 260 -1.62 -7.78 33.67
C GLU A 260 -1.68 -7.21 35.09
N ALA A 261 -1.69 -5.88 35.25
CA ALA A 261 -1.90 -5.21 36.52
C ALA A 261 -3.39 -5.08 36.90
N GLY A 262 -4.31 -5.38 35.98
CA GLY A 262 -5.75 -5.14 36.12
C GLY A 262 -6.20 -3.73 35.69
N LEU A 263 -5.34 -2.92 35.07
CA LEU A 263 -5.74 -1.60 34.55
C LEU A 263 -6.16 -1.68 33.08
N ASN A 264 -7.11 -0.82 32.70
CA ASN A 264 -7.50 -0.67 31.30
C ASN A 264 -6.32 -0.15 30.45
N PRO A 265 -6.04 -0.74 29.27
CA PRO A 265 -4.86 -0.40 28.46
C PRO A 265 -4.88 1.02 27.89
N TYR A 266 -6.02 1.71 27.88
CA TYR A 266 -6.12 3.08 27.39
C TYR A 266 -5.90 4.13 28.48
N LEU A 267 -5.62 3.70 29.71
CA LEU A 267 -5.18 4.55 30.82
C LEU A 267 -3.66 4.79 30.81
N PHE A 268 -3.07 4.73 29.62
CA PHE A 268 -1.64 4.76 29.37
C PHE A 268 -1.29 5.84 28.35
N GLU A 269 -0.20 6.56 28.58
CA GLU A 269 0.41 7.46 27.59
C GLU A 269 1.94 7.29 27.57
N MET A 270 2.56 7.47 26.40
CA MET A 270 4.00 7.37 26.24
C MET A 270 4.61 8.73 25.86
N ALA A 271 5.65 9.16 26.57
CA ALA A 271 6.47 10.32 26.20
C ALA A 271 7.74 9.83 25.50
N ASN A 272 7.88 10.15 24.20
CA ASN A 272 9.02 9.71 23.39
C ASN A 272 10.27 10.59 23.60
N ILE A 273 10.92 10.46 24.77
CA ILE A 273 12.11 11.24 25.13
C ILE A 273 13.41 10.66 24.54
N ARG A 274 13.34 9.57 23.78
CA ARG A 274 14.50 8.98 23.09
C ARG A 274 14.64 9.49 21.67
N ASP A 275 13.76 9.02 20.80
CA ASP A 275 13.84 9.20 19.35
C ASP A 275 13.55 10.68 18.99
N HIS A 276 12.65 11.34 19.71
CA HIS A 276 12.30 12.77 19.47
C HIS A 276 13.04 13.75 20.38
N CYS A 277 13.94 13.25 21.25
CA CYS A 277 14.71 14.09 22.17
C CYS A 277 16.17 13.66 22.26
N SER A 278 16.54 12.71 23.13
CA SER A 278 17.96 12.39 23.39
C SER A 278 18.81 12.08 22.15
N TRP A 279 18.23 11.47 21.11
CA TRP A 279 18.96 11.02 19.93
C TRP A 279 19.21 12.11 18.89
N VAL A 280 18.47 13.21 18.98
CA VAL A 280 18.50 14.33 18.01
C VAL A 280 19.01 15.64 18.61
N HIS A 281 19.36 15.64 19.91
CA HIS A 281 19.90 16.80 20.64
C HIS A 281 21.12 16.40 21.48
N SER A 282 22.00 15.57 20.91
CA SER A 282 23.13 15.01 21.66
C SER A 282 24.16 16.08 22.04
N HIS A 283 24.19 17.19 21.29
CA HIS A 283 25.05 18.34 21.52
C HIS A 283 24.44 19.40 22.46
N GLU A 284 23.16 19.28 22.83
CA GLU A 284 22.45 20.25 23.69
C GLU A 284 21.75 19.55 24.89
N PRO A 285 22.49 18.87 25.80
CA PRO A 285 21.91 18.02 26.86
C PRO A 285 21.00 18.77 27.84
N GLU A 286 21.29 20.05 28.14
CA GLU A 286 20.46 20.88 29.01
C GLU A 286 19.08 21.14 28.38
N LYS A 287 19.05 21.56 27.11
CA LYS A 287 17.80 21.77 26.34
C LYS A 287 17.07 20.47 26.08
N ALA A 288 17.80 19.38 25.84
CA ALA A 288 17.22 18.04 25.73
C ALA A 288 16.50 17.63 27.03
N THR A 289 17.09 17.94 28.19
CA THR A 289 16.48 17.67 29.50
C THR A 289 15.22 18.52 29.73
N GLU A 290 15.24 19.81 29.38
CA GLU A 290 14.05 20.68 29.42
C GLU A 290 12.94 20.16 28.48
N LYS A 291 13.32 19.79 27.25
CA LYS A 291 12.39 19.19 26.28
C LYS A 291 11.77 17.90 26.82
N ALA A 292 12.56 17.04 27.46
CA ALA A 292 12.05 15.81 28.07
C ALA A 292 11.04 16.10 29.19
N ARG A 293 11.29 17.11 30.05
CA ARG A 293 10.34 17.56 31.09
C ARG A 293 9.00 17.98 30.49
N ASP A 294 9.03 18.81 29.45
CA ASP A 294 7.81 19.24 28.75
C ASP A 294 7.03 18.05 28.16
N MET A 295 7.73 17.11 27.52
CA MET A 295 7.10 15.93 26.92
C MET A 295 6.45 15.03 27.97
N VAL A 296 7.07 14.88 29.15
CA VAL A 296 6.47 14.17 30.29
C VAL A 296 5.25 14.92 30.81
N LYS A 297 5.32 16.26 30.94
CA LYS A 297 4.19 17.10 31.34
C LYS A 297 3.01 16.99 30.37
N MET A 298 3.27 17.01 29.07
CA MET A 298 2.25 16.81 28.03
C MET A 298 1.59 15.43 28.14
N ALA A 299 2.37 14.38 28.33
CA ALA A 299 1.85 13.02 28.48
C ALA A 299 1.00 12.87 29.77
N ALA A 300 1.46 13.43 30.89
CA ALA A 300 0.70 13.47 32.14
C ALA A 300 -0.62 14.24 31.98
N ALA A 301 -0.60 15.40 31.31
CA ALA A 301 -1.79 16.21 31.05
C ALA A 301 -2.83 15.47 30.20
N LYS A 302 -2.38 14.70 29.19
CA LYS A 302 -3.28 13.87 28.36
C LYS A 302 -3.85 12.69 29.14
N VAL A 303 -3.01 11.90 29.81
CA VAL A 303 -3.45 10.67 30.49
C VAL A 303 -4.37 10.96 31.67
N LYS A 304 -4.22 12.14 32.30
CA LYS A 304 -5.14 12.63 33.34
C LYS A 304 -6.60 12.64 32.89
N LEU A 305 -6.85 12.89 31.60
CA LEU A 305 -8.17 12.93 30.99
C LEU A 305 -8.56 11.61 30.29
N ALA A 306 -7.70 10.60 30.34
CA ALA A 306 -8.03 9.28 29.78
C ALA A 306 -9.14 8.63 30.60
N VAL A 307 -9.99 7.88 29.92
CA VAL A 307 -11.05 7.06 30.51
C VAL A 307 -10.87 5.62 30.05
N PRO A 308 -11.36 4.62 30.80
CA PRO A 308 -11.30 3.22 30.35
C PRO A 308 -12.03 3.08 29.03
N LEU A 309 -11.39 2.48 28.03
CA LEU A 309 -12.00 2.23 26.73
C LEU A 309 -12.21 0.73 26.55
N LYS A 310 -13.41 0.37 26.08
CA LYS A 310 -13.75 -1.02 25.76
C LYS A 310 -13.53 -1.26 24.29
N THR A 311 -12.80 -2.32 23.99
CA THR A 311 -12.73 -2.84 22.64
C THR A 311 -14.05 -3.51 22.27
N THR A 312 -14.56 -3.21 21.08
CA THR A 312 -15.70 -3.92 20.51
C THR A 312 -15.22 -5.23 19.87
N TYR A 313 -15.96 -6.29 20.15
CA TYR A 313 -15.81 -7.58 19.49
C TYR A 313 -17.06 -7.84 18.65
N SER A 314 -16.86 -8.42 17.48
CA SER A 314 -17.95 -8.94 16.65
C SER A 314 -17.58 -10.35 16.24
N GLU A 315 -18.51 -11.28 16.40
CA GLU A 315 -18.35 -12.65 15.91
C GLU A 315 -18.20 -12.64 14.39
N VAL A 316 -17.40 -13.57 13.89
CA VAL A 316 -17.19 -13.76 12.45
C VAL A 316 -17.99 -14.95 11.98
N VAL A 317 -18.90 -14.71 11.05
CA VAL A 317 -19.54 -15.75 10.24
C VAL A 317 -18.42 -16.50 9.49
N LYS A 318 -18.28 -17.80 9.77
CA LYS A 318 -17.22 -18.67 9.22
C LYS A 318 -17.49 -19.09 7.76
N SER A 319 -17.78 -18.11 6.89
CA SER A 319 -17.97 -18.29 5.46
C SER A 319 -17.40 -17.12 4.65
N ALA A 320 -17.10 -17.37 3.39
CA ALA A 320 -16.60 -16.38 2.45
C ALA A 320 -17.54 -16.23 1.24
N LEU A 321 -17.64 -15.01 0.71
CA LEU A 321 -18.19 -14.74 -0.62
C LEU A 321 -17.02 -14.58 -1.60
N VAL A 322 -17.06 -15.25 -2.74
CA VAL A 322 -16.16 -15.01 -3.87
C VAL A 322 -16.98 -14.51 -5.06
N MET A 323 -16.67 -13.30 -5.52
CA MET A 323 -17.34 -12.66 -6.65
C MET A 323 -16.56 -12.92 -7.94
N GLY A 324 -17.06 -13.83 -8.78
CA GLY A 324 -16.47 -14.25 -10.05
C GLY A 324 -15.92 -15.67 -9.99
N GLY A 325 -16.33 -16.50 -10.94
CA GLY A 325 -15.97 -17.91 -11.12
C GLY A 325 -14.84 -18.14 -12.13
N GLY A 326 -13.99 -17.14 -12.37
CA GLY A 326 -12.77 -17.29 -13.15
C GLY A 326 -11.66 -18.03 -12.39
N ILE A 327 -10.49 -18.19 -13.01
CA ILE A 327 -9.36 -18.92 -12.41
C ILE A 327 -8.97 -18.41 -11.00
N SER A 328 -8.95 -17.10 -10.79
CA SER A 328 -8.61 -16.52 -9.49
C SER A 328 -9.69 -16.82 -8.45
N GLY A 329 -10.96 -16.63 -8.81
CA GLY A 329 -12.06 -16.88 -7.88
C GLY A 329 -12.16 -18.35 -7.48
N MET A 330 -12.04 -19.26 -8.45
CA MET A 330 -12.05 -20.71 -8.16
C MET A 330 -10.87 -21.14 -7.29
N ASN A 331 -9.65 -20.68 -7.56
CA ASN A 331 -8.50 -21.01 -6.70
C ASN A 331 -8.67 -20.44 -5.29
N ALA A 332 -9.17 -19.21 -5.14
CA ALA A 332 -9.42 -18.61 -3.83
C ALA A 332 -10.52 -19.37 -3.06
N ALA A 333 -11.61 -19.76 -3.75
CA ALA A 333 -12.70 -20.51 -3.16
C ALA A 333 -12.26 -21.91 -2.69
N LEU A 334 -11.52 -22.62 -3.54
CA LEU A 334 -11.00 -23.95 -3.21
C LEU A 334 -10.05 -23.87 -2.01
N GLU A 335 -9.13 -22.91 -2.01
CA GLU A 335 -8.14 -22.74 -0.94
C GLU A 335 -8.79 -22.39 0.42
N ILE A 336 -9.86 -21.59 0.44
CA ILE A 336 -10.62 -21.31 1.67
C ILE A 336 -11.40 -22.56 2.12
N ALA A 337 -11.98 -23.31 1.19
CA ALA A 337 -12.69 -24.53 1.50
C ALA A 337 -11.76 -25.64 2.04
N GLU A 338 -10.53 -25.75 1.51
CA GLU A 338 -9.48 -26.66 2.04
C GLU A 338 -9.06 -26.31 3.48
N GLN A 339 -9.34 -25.08 3.93
CA GLN A 339 -9.17 -24.65 5.32
C GLN A 339 -10.40 -24.85 6.21
N SER A 340 -11.40 -25.61 5.71
CA SER A 340 -12.65 -26.00 6.38
C SER A 340 -13.65 -24.85 6.60
N TYR A 341 -13.72 -23.91 5.65
CA TYR A 341 -14.69 -22.81 5.65
C TYR A 341 -15.68 -22.90 4.48
N ASN A 342 -16.93 -22.49 4.70
CA ASN A 342 -17.93 -22.45 3.64
C ASN A 342 -17.64 -21.29 2.68
N VAL A 343 -17.89 -21.50 1.38
CA VAL A 343 -17.68 -20.49 0.35
C VAL A 343 -18.86 -20.42 -0.60
N SER A 344 -19.40 -19.22 -0.80
CA SER A 344 -20.35 -18.94 -1.87
C SER A 344 -19.61 -18.30 -3.05
N VAL A 345 -19.63 -18.95 -4.22
CA VAL A 345 -19.09 -18.41 -5.47
C VAL A 345 -20.26 -17.86 -6.29
N VAL A 346 -20.24 -16.56 -6.59
CA VAL A 346 -21.25 -15.92 -7.45
C VAL A 346 -20.64 -15.64 -8.81
N GLU A 347 -21.18 -16.27 -9.85
CA GLU A 347 -20.79 -16.14 -11.25
C GLU A 347 -21.97 -15.58 -12.06
N ARG A 348 -21.70 -14.52 -12.83
CA ARG A 348 -22.70 -13.84 -13.64
C ARG A 348 -23.03 -14.61 -14.92
N GLU A 349 -22.06 -15.36 -15.44
CA GLU A 349 -22.20 -16.18 -16.65
C GLU A 349 -22.81 -17.56 -16.33
N PRO A 350 -23.29 -18.31 -17.33
CA PRO A 350 -23.77 -19.68 -17.15
C PRO A 350 -22.66 -20.69 -16.83
N GLU A 351 -21.39 -20.34 -17.11
CA GLU A 351 -20.25 -21.24 -16.97
C GLU A 351 -19.13 -20.61 -16.14
N LEU A 352 -18.42 -21.45 -15.40
CA LEU A 352 -17.19 -21.07 -14.71
C LEU A 352 -16.03 -21.01 -15.72
N GLY A 353 -14.91 -20.40 -15.30
CA GLY A 353 -13.66 -20.38 -16.05
C GLY A 353 -13.24 -19.00 -16.57
N GLY A 354 -14.21 -18.13 -16.85
CA GLY A 354 -13.95 -16.77 -17.34
C GLY A 354 -13.09 -16.77 -18.61
N ASN A 355 -12.08 -15.90 -18.66
CA ASN A 355 -11.20 -15.76 -19.84
C ASN A 355 -10.46 -17.05 -20.22
N LEU A 356 -10.24 -17.99 -19.28
CA LEU A 356 -9.56 -19.24 -19.59
C LEU A 356 -10.35 -20.16 -20.51
N ASN A 357 -11.67 -19.99 -20.62
CA ASN A 357 -12.49 -20.74 -21.59
C ASN A 357 -12.01 -20.52 -23.04
N LYS A 358 -11.33 -19.40 -23.31
CA LYS A 358 -10.80 -19.03 -24.64
C LYS A 358 -9.30 -19.28 -24.80
N ILE A 359 -8.64 -19.87 -23.79
CA ILE A 359 -7.18 -20.06 -23.78
C ILE A 359 -6.87 -21.56 -23.69
N HIS A 360 -6.32 -22.11 -24.78
CA HIS A 360 -6.01 -23.54 -24.85
C HIS A 360 -4.60 -23.90 -24.37
N TYR A 361 -3.60 -23.06 -24.68
CA TYR A 361 -2.20 -23.27 -24.33
C TYR A 361 -1.55 -22.00 -23.80
N THR A 362 -0.56 -22.19 -22.93
CA THR A 362 0.29 -21.14 -22.36
C THR A 362 1.61 -21.00 -23.13
N LEU A 363 2.45 -20.05 -22.72
CA LEU A 363 3.78 -19.85 -23.31
C LEU A 363 4.72 -21.02 -23.05
N GLU A 364 4.54 -21.73 -21.93
CA GLU A 364 5.29 -22.94 -21.59
C GLU A 364 4.73 -24.22 -22.25
N ASN A 365 3.73 -24.08 -23.13
CA ASN A 365 2.97 -25.16 -23.76
C ASN A 365 2.14 -26.02 -22.77
N SER A 366 1.79 -25.48 -21.61
CA SER A 366 0.88 -26.13 -20.66
C SER A 366 -0.54 -26.20 -21.24
N ASN A 367 -1.21 -27.36 -21.12
CA ASN A 367 -2.62 -27.53 -21.47
C ASN A 367 -3.52 -26.96 -20.36
N VAL A 368 -3.97 -25.73 -20.53
CA VAL A 368 -4.80 -25.02 -19.54
C VAL A 368 -6.25 -25.51 -19.53
N GLY A 369 -6.74 -26.12 -20.62
CA GLY A 369 -8.09 -26.68 -20.68
C GLY A 369 -8.27 -27.86 -19.73
N GLU A 370 -7.27 -28.74 -19.62
CA GLU A 370 -7.28 -29.85 -18.67
C GLU A 370 -7.25 -29.36 -17.22
N TYR A 371 -6.37 -28.40 -16.92
CA TYR A 371 -6.32 -27.77 -15.60
C TYR A 371 -7.66 -27.13 -15.22
N LEU A 372 -8.27 -26.38 -16.15
CA LEU A 372 -9.56 -25.74 -15.93
C LEU A 372 -10.66 -26.75 -15.64
N LYS A 373 -10.74 -27.82 -16.44
CA LYS A 373 -11.71 -28.91 -16.23
C LYS A 373 -11.55 -29.53 -14.85
N ASN A 374 -10.31 -29.85 -14.45
CA ASN A 374 -10.01 -30.42 -13.14
C ASN A 374 -10.38 -29.47 -11.99
N LEU A 375 -10.11 -28.16 -12.16
CA LEU A 375 -10.48 -27.15 -11.18
C LEU A 375 -12.00 -27.02 -11.02
N ILE A 376 -12.75 -26.95 -12.13
CA ILE A 376 -14.22 -26.91 -12.11
C ILE A 376 -14.79 -28.17 -11.44
N GLU A 377 -14.22 -29.34 -11.72
CA GLU A 377 -14.62 -30.60 -11.09
C GLU A 377 -14.40 -30.58 -9.57
N LYS A 378 -13.23 -30.10 -9.11
CA LYS A 378 -12.93 -29.92 -7.69
C LYS A 378 -13.92 -28.96 -7.02
N ILE A 379 -14.24 -27.84 -7.67
CA ILE A 379 -15.23 -26.86 -7.17
C ILE A 379 -16.60 -27.52 -7.01
N ASN A 380 -17.11 -28.17 -8.06
CA ASN A 380 -18.46 -28.75 -8.04
C ASN A 380 -18.59 -29.95 -7.08
N LYS A 381 -17.50 -30.69 -6.83
CA LYS A 381 -17.49 -31.82 -5.88
C LYS A 381 -17.31 -31.40 -4.42
N ASN A 382 -16.82 -30.18 -4.15
CA ASN A 382 -16.54 -29.74 -2.80
C ASN A 382 -17.83 -29.30 -2.08
N LYS A 383 -18.18 -30.01 -1.01
CA LYS A 383 -19.42 -29.77 -0.23
C LYS A 383 -19.45 -28.43 0.52
N LEU A 384 -18.29 -27.80 0.72
CA LEU A 384 -18.19 -26.49 1.38
C LEU A 384 -18.34 -25.33 0.39
N ILE A 385 -18.40 -25.61 -0.92
CA ILE A 385 -18.51 -24.58 -1.95
C ILE A 385 -19.91 -24.62 -2.56
N ASN A 386 -20.64 -23.52 -2.47
CA ASN A 386 -21.90 -23.33 -3.17
C ASN A 386 -21.71 -22.38 -4.36
N VAL A 387 -22.14 -22.79 -5.55
CA VAL A 387 -21.93 -22.01 -6.78
C VAL A 387 -23.27 -21.49 -7.30
N TYR A 388 -23.37 -20.17 -7.41
CA TYR A 388 -24.51 -19.44 -7.97
C TYR A 388 -24.14 -18.94 -9.36
N LYS A 389 -24.62 -19.61 -10.41
CA LYS A 389 -24.40 -19.22 -11.82
C LYS A 389 -25.57 -18.39 -12.35
N ASN A 390 -25.36 -17.62 -13.42
CA ASN A 390 -26.36 -16.67 -13.93
C ASN A 390 -26.89 -15.74 -12.82
N THR A 391 -26.01 -15.35 -11.89
CA THR A 391 -26.39 -14.61 -10.69
C THR A 391 -25.54 -13.37 -10.53
N LYS A 392 -26.20 -12.23 -10.35
CA LYS A 392 -25.57 -10.99 -9.90
C LYS A 392 -26.00 -10.66 -8.48
N ILE A 393 -25.18 -9.86 -7.81
CA ILE A 393 -25.45 -9.40 -6.46
C ILE A 393 -26.25 -8.10 -6.52
N LYS A 394 -27.37 -8.06 -5.80
CA LYS A 394 -28.27 -6.91 -5.70
C LYS A 394 -27.85 -5.97 -4.57
N SER A 395 -27.55 -6.50 -3.38
CA SER A 395 -27.05 -5.71 -2.25
C SER A 395 -26.07 -6.49 -1.39
N ILE A 396 -25.14 -5.76 -0.77
CA ILE A 396 -24.23 -6.26 0.26
C ILE A 396 -24.33 -5.28 1.42
N ASP A 397 -24.85 -5.78 2.52
CA ASP A 397 -25.05 -5.04 3.75
C ASP A 397 -24.15 -5.61 4.85
N GLY A 398 -23.83 -4.80 5.86
CA GLY A 398 -22.99 -5.21 6.99
C GLY A 398 -21.51 -4.80 6.87
N CYS A 399 -20.65 -5.50 7.60
CA CYS A 399 -19.22 -5.20 7.72
C CYS A 399 -18.40 -6.47 7.95
N ILE A 400 -17.07 -6.36 8.05
CA ILE A 400 -16.20 -7.50 8.32
C ILE A 400 -16.75 -8.37 9.47
N GLY A 401 -16.85 -9.67 9.21
CA GLY A 401 -17.40 -10.65 10.14
C GLY A 401 -18.88 -10.96 9.94
N ASP A 402 -19.69 -10.03 9.42
CA ASP A 402 -21.14 -10.24 9.23
C ASP A 402 -21.67 -9.43 8.04
N PHE A 403 -21.38 -9.90 6.83
CA PHE A 403 -22.00 -9.42 5.60
C PHE A 403 -23.27 -10.22 5.31
N THR A 404 -24.32 -9.53 4.87
CA THR A 404 -25.54 -10.13 4.32
C THR A 404 -25.60 -9.81 2.83
N ILE A 405 -25.65 -10.86 2.01
CA ILE A 405 -25.61 -10.80 0.56
C ILE A 405 -26.99 -11.13 0.03
N LYS A 406 -27.53 -10.28 -0.85
CA LYS A 406 -28.79 -10.52 -1.56
C LYS A 406 -28.53 -10.58 -3.05
N THR A 407 -28.99 -11.62 -3.72
CA THR A 407 -28.83 -11.79 -5.18
C THR A 407 -30.03 -11.24 -5.94
N GLU A 408 -29.86 -10.97 -7.24
CA GLU A 408 -30.98 -10.58 -8.13
C GLU A 408 -32.03 -11.70 -8.26
N ASN A 409 -31.61 -12.96 -8.10
CA ASN A 409 -32.47 -14.14 -8.20
C ASN A 409 -33.26 -14.44 -6.91
N GLY A 410 -33.07 -13.63 -5.85
CA GLY A 410 -33.81 -13.73 -4.59
C GLY A 410 -33.13 -14.53 -3.48
N ASP A 411 -31.93 -15.08 -3.72
CA ASP A 411 -31.15 -15.74 -2.67
C ASP A 411 -30.61 -14.73 -1.64
N GLU A 412 -30.60 -15.12 -0.38
CA GLU A 412 -30.02 -14.36 0.72
C GLU A 412 -29.12 -15.25 1.58
N PHE A 413 -27.87 -14.86 1.79
CA PHE A 413 -26.91 -15.61 2.60
C PHE A 413 -25.89 -14.69 3.29
N LYS A 414 -25.18 -15.22 4.29
CA LYS A 414 -24.17 -14.48 5.06
C LYS A 414 -22.73 -14.88 4.72
N ALA A 415 -21.82 -13.91 4.84
CA ALA A 415 -20.37 -14.13 4.74
C ALA A 415 -19.62 -13.30 5.79
N GLY A 416 -18.53 -13.83 6.34
CA GLY A 416 -17.62 -13.05 7.20
C GLY A 416 -16.62 -12.22 6.40
N VAL A 417 -16.30 -12.66 5.18
CA VAL A 417 -15.33 -12.02 4.28
C VAL A 417 -15.77 -12.10 2.82
N ILE A 418 -15.26 -11.19 1.99
CA ILE A 418 -15.57 -11.08 0.57
C ILE A 418 -14.27 -11.05 -0.23
N ILE A 419 -14.19 -11.80 -1.34
CA ILE A 419 -13.10 -11.74 -2.32
C ILE A 419 -13.66 -11.27 -3.65
N VAL A 420 -13.12 -10.17 -4.17
CA VAL A 420 -13.41 -9.64 -5.51
C VAL A 420 -12.48 -10.29 -6.52
N ALA A 421 -13.05 -11.10 -7.42
CA ALA A 421 -12.34 -11.85 -8.45
C ALA A 421 -13.05 -11.72 -9.83
N THR A 422 -13.67 -10.57 -10.08
CA THR A 422 -14.53 -10.31 -11.26
C THR A 422 -13.78 -10.26 -12.59
N GLY A 423 -12.44 -10.30 -12.55
CA GLY A 423 -11.58 -10.35 -13.72
C GLY A 423 -11.56 -9.05 -14.53
N ALA A 424 -11.29 -9.18 -15.83
CA ALA A 424 -11.19 -8.11 -16.81
C ALA A 424 -11.53 -8.68 -18.19
N ARG A 425 -11.68 -7.83 -19.20
CA ARG A 425 -12.06 -8.24 -20.56
C ARG A 425 -11.07 -7.74 -21.61
N GLU A 426 -11.10 -8.36 -22.77
CA GLU A 426 -10.38 -7.92 -23.95
C GLU A 426 -11.03 -6.65 -24.51
N TYR A 427 -10.22 -5.64 -24.83
CA TYR A 427 -10.64 -4.49 -25.61
C TYR A 427 -10.95 -4.92 -27.05
N LYS A 428 -12.05 -4.45 -27.61
CA LYS A 428 -12.35 -4.61 -29.03
C LYS A 428 -11.84 -3.38 -29.78
N PRO A 429 -10.79 -3.50 -30.61
CA PRO A 429 -10.19 -2.35 -31.28
C PRO A 429 -11.18 -1.60 -32.17
N GLU A 430 -11.06 -0.29 -32.22
CA GLU A 430 -11.74 0.55 -33.21
C GLU A 430 -10.74 1.00 -34.30
N GLU A 431 -9.44 0.87 -34.01
CA GLU A 431 -8.32 1.13 -34.89
C GLU A 431 -7.91 -0.08 -35.75
N PHE A 432 -6.96 0.15 -36.67
CA PHE A 432 -6.35 -0.88 -37.52
C PHE A 432 -7.33 -1.71 -38.37
N MET A 433 -8.44 -1.10 -38.81
CA MET A 433 -9.46 -1.72 -39.65
C MET A 433 -10.12 -2.98 -39.03
N TYR A 434 -10.04 -3.13 -37.70
CA TYR A 434 -10.68 -4.25 -37.01
C TYR A 434 -12.19 -4.30 -37.29
N GLY A 435 -12.71 -5.50 -37.51
CA GLY A 435 -14.12 -5.73 -37.89
C GLY A 435 -14.48 -5.36 -39.33
N LYS A 436 -13.53 -4.86 -40.15
CA LYS A 436 -13.75 -4.60 -41.58
C LYS A 436 -13.33 -5.75 -42.49
N ASP A 437 -12.45 -6.65 -42.02
CA ASP A 437 -11.98 -7.84 -42.74
C ASP A 437 -11.78 -9.00 -41.75
N GLU A 438 -12.24 -10.21 -42.10
CA GLU A 438 -12.17 -11.40 -41.23
C GLU A 438 -10.74 -11.92 -40.97
N ARG A 439 -9.76 -11.44 -41.75
CA ARG A 439 -8.33 -11.73 -41.57
C ARG A 439 -7.66 -10.81 -40.57
N ILE A 440 -8.39 -9.84 -40.01
CA ILE A 440 -7.91 -8.96 -38.94
C ILE A 440 -8.51 -9.46 -37.62
N LEU A 441 -7.68 -10.11 -36.81
CA LEU A 441 -8.11 -10.81 -35.59
C LEU A 441 -7.41 -10.25 -34.35
N THR A 442 -8.02 -10.37 -33.18
CA THR A 442 -7.28 -10.19 -31.92
C THR A 442 -6.40 -11.41 -31.61
N GLN A 443 -5.47 -11.28 -30.65
CA GLN A 443 -4.67 -12.42 -30.19
C GLN A 443 -5.50 -13.57 -29.61
N ILE A 444 -6.65 -13.28 -28.99
CA ILE A 444 -7.56 -14.31 -28.46
C ILE A 444 -8.24 -15.04 -29.63
N GLU A 445 -8.85 -14.31 -30.55
CA GLU A 445 -9.53 -14.86 -31.73
C GLU A 445 -8.59 -15.68 -32.61
N PHE A 446 -7.36 -15.16 -32.81
CA PHE A 446 -6.33 -15.90 -33.53
C PHE A 446 -5.92 -17.17 -32.78
N GLY A 447 -5.78 -17.10 -31.46
CA GLY A 447 -5.50 -18.26 -30.62
C GLY A 447 -6.56 -19.35 -30.76
N GLU A 448 -7.85 -19.01 -30.67
CA GLU A 448 -8.96 -19.95 -30.83
C GLU A 448 -8.87 -20.69 -32.17
N LYS A 449 -8.66 -19.97 -33.28
CA LYS A 449 -8.46 -20.59 -34.61
C LYS A 449 -7.19 -21.45 -34.68
N LEU A 450 -6.09 -20.98 -34.10
CA LEU A 450 -4.78 -21.65 -34.12
C LEU A 450 -4.77 -23.00 -33.40
N TYR A 451 -5.42 -23.05 -32.24
CA TYR A 451 -5.45 -24.21 -31.37
C TYR A 451 -6.68 -25.10 -31.61
N GLY A 452 -7.80 -24.53 -32.04
CA GLY A 452 -9.05 -25.24 -32.38
C GLY A 452 -8.99 -26.05 -33.68
N GLY A 453 -7.94 -25.90 -34.48
CA GLY A 453 -7.73 -26.68 -35.71
C GLY A 453 -8.19 -26.00 -36.99
N GLU A 454 -8.69 -24.78 -36.91
CA GLU A 454 -9.19 -23.97 -38.04
C GLU A 454 -8.10 -23.15 -38.75
N PHE A 455 -6.85 -23.22 -38.25
CA PHE A 455 -5.75 -22.47 -38.83
C PHE A 455 -5.36 -22.97 -40.22
N ASN A 456 -5.52 -22.08 -41.21
CA ASN A 456 -5.10 -22.31 -42.57
C ASN A 456 -3.57 -22.28 -42.70
N LYS A 457 -2.95 -23.43 -42.92
CA LYS A 457 -1.50 -23.56 -43.10
C LYS A 457 -0.96 -22.84 -44.36
N ASN A 458 -1.83 -22.46 -45.30
CA ASN A 458 -1.42 -21.71 -46.50
C ASN A 458 -1.15 -20.23 -46.21
N ILE A 459 -1.46 -19.73 -45.01
CA ILE A 459 -1.07 -18.38 -44.55
C ILE A 459 0.46 -18.33 -44.51
N LYS A 460 1.06 -17.46 -45.32
CA LYS A 460 2.52 -17.30 -45.43
C LYS A 460 3.00 -16.08 -44.66
N ASN A 461 2.30 -14.96 -44.73
CA ASN A 461 2.71 -13.70 -44.13
C ASN A 461 1.78 -13.30 -42.99
N ILE A 462 2.32 -13.19 -41.78
CA ILE A 462 1.57 -12.77 -40.58
C ILE A 462 2.22 -11.54 -39.99
N VAL A 463 1.43 -10.50 -39.76
CA VAL A 463 1.86 -9.31 -39.01
C VAL A 463 1.10 -9.27 -37.69
N MET A 464 1.81 -9.01 -36.59
CA MET A 464 1.24 -8.82 -35.26
C MET A 464 1.54 -7.41 -34.76
N ILE A 465 0.52 -6.64 -34.36
CA ILE A 465 0.70 -5.29 -33.83
C ILE A 465 0.56 -5.31 -32.31
N GLN A 466 1.61 -4.89 -31.61
CA GLN A 466 1.61 -4.79 -30.15
C GLN A 466 0.98 -3.48 -29.66
N CYS A 467 0.52 -3.49 -28.41
CA CYS A 467 0.00 -2.31 -27.69
C CYS A 467 -1.27 -1.67 -28.30
N VAL A 468 -2.10 -2.45 -29.01
CA VAL A 468 -3.39 -1.98 -29.53
C VAL A 468 -4.31 -1.63 -28.36
N GLY A 469 -4.81 -0.40 -28.31
CA GLY A 469 -5.55 0.15 -27.17
C GLY A 469 -4.80 0.25 -25.83
N SER A 470 -3.46 0.14 -25.78
CA SER A 470 -2.67 0.22 -24.52
C SER A 470 -1.48 1.15 -24.63
N ARG A 471 -0.99 1.65 -23.48
CA ARG A 471 0.12 2.61 -23.40
C ARG A 471 -0.12 3.81 -24.34
N ASN A 472 -1.34 4.32 -24.32
CA ASN A 472 -1.78 5.52 -25.01
C ASN A 472 -2.38 6.49 -23.98
N ASP A 473 -2.87 7.64 -24.40
CA ASP A 473 -3.30 8.69 -23.48
C ASP A 473 -4.58 8.32 -22.71
N GLU A 474 -5.44 7.48 -23.29
CA GLU A 474 -6.66 6.98 -22.65
C GLU A 474 -6.39 5.82 -21.68
N ARG A 475 -5.39 4.98 -21.99
CA ARG A 475 -4.93 3.82 -21.21
C ARG A 475 -3.41 3.89 -21.07
N PRO A 476 -2.89 4.71 -20.13
CA PRO A 476 -1.45 4.92 -19.96
C PRO A 476 -0.72 3.74 -19.32
N TYR A 477 -1.35 2.55 -19.25
CA TYR A 477 -0.80 1.34 -18.64
C TYR A 477 -0.51 0.25 -19.70
N CYS A 478 0.40 -0.66 -19.36
CA CYS A 478 0.62 -1.89 -20.11
C CYS A 478 -0.38 -2.99 -19.74
N SER A 479 -0.91 -3.68 -20.76
CA SER A 479 -1.82 -4.82 -20.59
C SER A 479 -1.15 -6.12 -20.14
N ARG A 480 0.18 -6.13 -19.90
CA ARG A 480 1.00 -7.20 -19.30
C ARG A 480 1.07 -8.55 -20.05
N ILE A 481 0.02 -8.94 -20.78
CA ILE A 481 -0.13 -10.27 -21.41
C ILE A 481 0.13 -10.25 -22.93
N CYS A 482 0.06 -9.08 -23.56
CA CYS A 482 0.07 -8.95 -25.03
C CYS A 482 1.38 -9.44 -25.69
N CYS A 483 2.54 -9.17 -25.08
CA CYS A 483 3.83 -9.62 -25.61
C CYS A 483 4.01 -11.13 -25.51
N THR A 484 3.66 -11.72 -24.36
CA THR A 484 3.77 -13.17 -24.16
C THR A 484 2.79 -13.94 -25.04
N SER A 485 1.56 -13.44 -25.22
CA SER A 485 0.58 -14.04 -26.15
C SER A 485 1.05 -14.00 -27.61
N ALA A 486 1.60 -12.88 -28.08
CA ALA A 486 2.11 -12.77 -29.44
C ALA A 486 3.26 -13.76 -29.70
N ILE A 487 4.23 -13.82 -28.78
CA ILE A 487 5.37 -14.75 -28.86
C ILE A 487 4.89 -16.21 -28.82
N LYS A 488 3.95 -16.55 -27.92
CA LYS A 488 3.35 -17.88 -27.83
C LYS A 488 2.72 -18.29 -29.16
N ASN A 489 1.85 -17.45 -29.71
CA ASN A 489 1.14 -17.76 -30.94
C ASN A 489 2.12 -17.82 -32.14
N ALA A 490 3.11 -16.93 -32.22
CA ALA A 490 4.14 -16.96 -33.25
C ALA A 490 4.98 -18.25 -33.21
N LEU A 491 5.41 -18.68 -32.02
CA LEU A 491 6.13 -19.94 -31.84
C LEU A 491 5.28 -21.14 -32.28
N LYS A 492 3.97 -21.12 -31.99
CA LYS A 492 3.06 -22.19 -32.39
C LYS A 492 2.80 -22.22 -33.89
N VAL A 493 2.70 -21.05 -34.54
CA VAL A 493 2.66 -20.98 -36.01
C VAL A 493 3.92 -21.60 -36.60
N LYS A 494 5.12 -21.22 -36.11
CA LYS A 494 6.39 -21.81 -36.58
C LYS A 494 6.50 -23.32 -36.37
N GLU A 495 5.76 -23.90 -35.41
CA GLU A 495 5.65 -25.35 -35.27
C GLU A 495 4.75 -25.98 -36.34
N LYS A 496 3.65 -25.33 -36.71
CA LYS A 496 2.67 -25.84 -37.69
C LYS A 496 3.04 -25.54 -39.15
N ASN A 497 3.71 -24.41 -39.37
CA ASN A 497 4.21 -23.91 -40.65
C ASN A 497 5.58 -23.21 -40.42
N PRO A 498 6.69 -23.96 -40.50
CA PRO A 498 8.05 -23.40 -40.32
C PRO A 498 8.40 -22.26 -41.28
N ASP A 499 7.82 -22.30 -42.48
CA ASP A 499 8.08 -21.36 -43.58
C ASP A 499 7.27 -20.05 -43.46
N ALA A 500 6.35 -19.95 -42.51
CA ALA A 500 5.57 -18.71 -42.30
C ALA A 500 6.49 -17.54 -41.92
N HIS A 501 6.38 -16.42 -42.63
CA HIS A 501 7.02 -15.16 -42.29
C HIS A 501 6.16 -14.42 -41.25
N ILE A 502 6.72 -14.17 -40.08
CA ILE A 502 6.02 -13.53 -38.96
C ILE A 502 6.76 -12.27 -38.56
N PHE A 503 6.05 -11.15 -38.57
CA PHE A 503 6.54 -9.84 -38.17
C PHE A 503 5.77 -9.36 -36.95
N VAL A 504 6.46 -8.97 -35.89
CA VAL A 504 5.86 -8.42 -34.66
C VAL A 504 6.27 -6.95 -34.56
N LEU A 505 5.30 -6.05 -34.73
CA LEU A 505 5.49 -4.60 -34.61
C LEU A 505 5.35 -4.20 -33.14
N TYR A 506 6.38 -3.62 -32.52
CA TYR A 506 6.42 -3.37 -31.08
C TYR A 506 7.08 -2.06 -30.67
N ARG A 507 6.80 -1.61 -29.43
CA ARG A 507 7.53 -0.51 -28.75
C ARG A 507 8.58 -1.05 -27.77
N ASP A 508 8.13 -1.94 -26.88
CA ASP A 508 9.01 -2.68 -25.96
C ASP A 508 8.54 -4.12 -25.87
N ILE A 509 9.47 -5.09 -25.88
CA ILE A 509 9.14 -6.48 -25.56
C ILE A 509 9.19 -6.68 -24.05
N ARG A 510 8.02 -6.95 -23.46
CA ARG A 510 7.85 -7.14 -22.00
C ARG A 510 7.73 -8.61 -21.61
N THR A 511 8.74 -9.42 -21.93
CA THR A 511 8.93 -10.77 -21.40
C THR A 511 9.76 -10.73 -20.11
N TYR A 512 9.10 -10.54 -18.98
CA TYR A 512 9.77 -10.40 -17.68
C TYR A 512 10.00 -11.73 -16.96
N GLY A 513 10.79 -11.69 -15.89
CA GLY A 513 11.16 -12.88 -15.12
C GLY A 513 11.92 -13.88 -15.99
N LEU A 514 11.43 -15.11 -16.03
CA LEU A 514 12.06 -16.20 -16.78
C LEU A 514 11.57 -16.32 -18.23
N HIS A 515 10.66 -15.44 -18.67
CA HIS A 515 10.04 -15.51 -20.00
C HIS A 515 10.92 -15.03 -21.14
N GLU A 516 12.03 -14.35 -20.86
CA GLU A 516 12.97 -13.85 -21.88
C GLU A 516 13.50 -14.95 -22.82
N LYS A 517 13.62 -16.19 -22.31
CA LYS A 517 14.03 -17.34 -23.13
C LYS A 517 13.12 -17.59 -24.33
N TYR A 518 11.83 -17.30 -24.20
CA TYR A 518 10.86 -17.51 -25.29
C TYR A 518 10.97 -16.42 -26.35
N TYR A 519 11.26 -15.17 -25.95
CA TYR A 519 11.57 -14.11 -26.90
C TYR A 519 12.81 -14.46 -27.73
N LYS A 520 13.89 -14.90 -27.07
CA LYS A 520 15.09 -15.41 -27.75
C LYS A 520 14.76 -16.55 -28.73
N ARG A 521 13.99 -17.55 -28.28
CA ARG A 521 13.58 -18.69 -29.10
C ARG A 521 12.76 -18.27 -30.33
N ALA A 522 11.88 -17.28 -30.20
CA ALA A 522 11.09 -16.78 -31.33
C ALA A 522 11.98 -16.15 -32.39
N ARG A 523 12.98 -15.35 -31.98
CA ARG A 523 13.98 -14.77 -32.88
C ARG A 523 14.81 -15.84 -33.57
N GLU A 524 15.26 -16.85 -32.84
CA GLU A 524 16.03 -17.99 -33.40
C GLU A 524 15.21 -18.79 -34.42
N LYS A 525 13.88 -18.85 -34.26
CA LYS A 525 12.96 -19.46 -35.24
C LYS A 525 12.62 -18.54 -36.43
N GLY A 526 13.26 -17.38 -36.54
CA GLY A 526 13.05 -16.44 -37.65
C GLY A 526 11.77 -15.61 -37.55
N VAL A 527 11.25 -15.36 -36.34
CA VAL A 527 10.26 -14.30 -36.12
C VAL A 527 10.98 -12.96 -36.10
N ILE A 528 10.52 -12.01 -36.92
CA ILE A 528 11.13 -10.70 -37.07
C ILE A 528 10.39 -9.70 -36.17
N PHE A 529 11.14 -8.90 -35.42
CA PHE A 529 10.59 -7.91 -34.50
C PHE A 529 10.96 -6.53 -35.00
N ILE A 530 9.97 -5.73 -35.40
CA ILE A 530 10.16 -4.39 -35.96
C ILE A 530 9.71 -3.38 -34.91
N HIS A 531 10.59 -2.45 -34.56
CA HIS A 531 10.28 -1.43 -33.56
C HIS A 531 9.57 -0.24 -34.21
N TYR A 532 8.53 0.28 -33.56
CA TYR A 532 7.86 1.54 -33.94
C TYR A 532 7.81 2.51 -32.74
N LYS A 533 7.76 3.83 -33.00
CA LYS A 533 7.70 4.89 -31.97
C LYS A 533 6.24 5.19 -31.56
N LYS A 534 5.98 5.72 -30.37
CA LYS A 534 4.59 6.05 -29.94
C LYS A 534 3.97 7.08 -30.89
N GLU A 535 4.79 8.00 -31.37
CA GLU A 535 4.48 9.13 -32.25
C GLU A 535 4.32 8.71 -33.72
N SER A 536 4.84 7.54 -34.10
CA SER A 536 4.81 6.98 -35.46
C SER A 536 4.23 5.56 -35.39
N GLN A 537 2.91 5.48 -35.23
CA GLN A 537 2.21 4.19 -35.17
C GLN A 537 2.10 3.54 -36.55
N PRO A 538 2.04 2.20 -36.63
CA PRO A 538 1.78 1.52 -37.89
C PRO A 538 0.44 1.96 -38.51
N GLU A 539 0.39 2.10 -39.83
CA GLU A 539 -0.84 2.38 -40.56
C GLU A 539 -1.37 1.10 -41.20
N VAL A 540 -2.68 0.90 -41.19
CA VAL A 540 -3.33 -0.29 -41.75
C VAL A 540 -4.42 0.12 -42.72
N GLU A 541 -4.29 -0.36 -43.96
CA GLU A 541 -5.18 -0.04 -45.06
C GLU A 541 -5.70 -1.31 -45.74
N LEU A 542 -6.89 -1.22 -46.33
CA LEU A 542 -7.47 -2.27 -47.16
C LEU A 542 -7.48 -1.80 -48.62
N GLU A 543 -6.51 -2.26 -49.41
CA GLU A 543 -6.37 -1.89 -50.82
C GLU A 543 -6.64 -3.10 -51.72
N SER A 544 -7.61 -2.98 -52.63
CA SER A 544 -7.93 -4.05 -53.61
C SER A 544 -8.11 -5.45 -53.00
N GLY A 545 -8.69 -5.54 -51.79
CA GLY A 545 -8.89 -6.80 -51.07
C GLY A 545 -7.64 -7.38 -50.40
N LYS A 546 -6.54 -6.62 -50.32
CA LYS A 546 -5.32 -6.97 -49.57
C LYS A 546 -5.19 -6.09 -48.34
N ILE A 547 -4.59 -6.64 -47.29
CA ILE A 547 -4.21 -5.87 -46.10
C ILE A 547 -2.81 -5.31 -46.36
N LYS A 548 -2.66 -4.00 -46.17
CA LYS A 548 -1.40 -3.30 -46.24
C LYS A 548 -1.08 -2.70 -44.87
N VAL A 549 0.13 -2.94 -44.38
CA VAL A 549 0.62 -2.40 -43.11
C VAL A 549 1.89 -1.61 -43.37
N THR A 550 1.86 -0.31 -43.09
CA THR A 550 3.01 0.58 -43.24
C THR A 550 3.60 0.87 -41.86
N VAL A 551 4.92 0.75 -41.70
CA VAL A 551 5.61 1.06 -40.45
C VAL A 551 6.97 1.70 -40.72
N GLU A 552 7.32 2.73 -39.97
CA GLU A 552 8.65 3.33 -40.03
C GLU A 552 9.69 2.40 -39.38
N ASP A 553 10.73 2.03 -40.13
CA ASP A 553 11.85 1.26 -39.60
C ASP A 553 13.06 2.16 -39.37
N ARG A 554 13.53 2.13 -38.11
CA ARG A 554 14.66 2.93 -37.66
C ARG A 554 15.96 2.61 -38.42
N TYR A 555 16.22 1.34 -38.71
CA TYR A 555 17.50 0.93 -39.29
C TYR A 555 17.57 1.23 -40.79
N LEU A 556 16.43 1.20 -41.48
CA LEU A 556 16.33 1.59 -42.88
C LEU A 556 16.13 3.10 -43.08
N GLY A 557 15.74 3.83 -42.03
CA GLY A 557 15.52 5.28 -42.10
C GLY A 557 14.30 5.68 -42.94
N GLY A 558 13.28 4.82 -43.00
CA GLY A 558 12.10 5.04 -43.82
C GLY A 558 10.99 4.01 -43.59
N ASN A 559 9.90 4.15 -44.35
CA ASN A 559 8.72 3.28 -44.22
C ASN A 559 8.93 1.93 -44.93
N ILE A 560 8.58 0.85 -44.24
CA ILE A 560 8.43 -0.49 -44.79
C ILE A 560 6.95 -0.77 -45.01
N GLU A 561 6.63 -1.34 -46.17
CA GLU A 561 5.31 -1.88 -46.46
C GLU A 561 5.29 -3.40 -46.28
N LEU A 562 4.37 -3.89 -45.46
CA LEU A 562 4.12 -5.30 -45.23
C LEU A 562 2.73 -5.66 -45.77
N ASN A 563 2.64 -6.76 -46.51
CA ASN A 563 1.40 -7.25 -47.12
C ASN A 563 0.97 -8.58 -46.47
N PRO A 564 0.42 -8.56 -45.24
CA PRO A 564 0.04 -9.80 -44.54
C PRO A 564 -1.15 -10.52 -45.16
N ASP A 565 -1.10 -11.85 -45.13
CA ASP A 565 -2.27 -12.70 -45.33
C ASP A 565 -3.17 -12.70 -44.08
N LEU A 566 -2.59 -12.42 -42.91
CA LEU A 566 -3.27 -12.35 -41.62
C LEU A 566 -2.66 -11.23 -40.75
N LEU A 567 -3.53 -10.36 -40.22
CA LEU A 567 -3.15 -9.31 -39.27
C LEU A 567 -3.69 -9.65 -37.89
N VAL A 568 -2.82 -9.67 -36.88
CA VAL A 568 -3.17 -10.01 -35.50
C VAL A 568 -2.94 -8.81 -34.57
N LEU A 569 -3.99 -8.36 -33.90
CA LEU A 569 -3.98 -7.21 -33.01
C LEU A 569 -3.82 -7.68 -31.57
N SER A 570 -2.74 -7.26 -30.90
CA SER A 570 -2.53 -7.55 -29.48
C SER A 570 -3.24 -6.51 -28.62
N ALA A 571 -4.56 -6.69 -28.55
CA ALA A 571 -5.51 -5.80 -27.88
C ALA A 571 -5.30 -5.66 -26.37
N ALA A 572 -5.78 -4.55 -25.83
CA ALA A 572 -5.68 -4.21 -24.43
C ALA A 572 -6.53 -5.10 -23.53
N VAL A 573 -6.15 -5.16 -22.25
CA VAL A 573 -6.97 -5.67 -21.17
C VAL A 573 -7.61 -4.47 -20.48
N ILE A 574 -8.94 -4.44 -20.43
CA ILE A 574 -9.71 -3.37 -19.80
C ILE A 574 -10.56 -3.92 -18.64
N PRO A 575 -10.89 -3.09 -17.63
CA PRO A 575 -11.79 -3.51 -16.55
C PRO A 575 -13.15 -4.01 -17.07
N GLN A 576 -13.83 -4.79 -16.25
CA GLN A 576 -15.22 -5.16 -16.54
C GLN A 576 -16.13 -3.92 -16.55
N GLU A 577 -17.20 -3.96 -17.36
CA GLU A 577 -18.17 -2.85 -17.45
C GLU A 577 -18.88 -2.57 -16.13
N ASP A 578 -19.13 -3.61 -15.35
CA ASP A 578 -19.78 -3.56 -14.04
C ASP A 578 -18.81 -3.23 -12.88
N ALA A 579 -17.52 -2.97 -13.15
CA ALA A 579 -16.53 -2.67 -12.12
C ALA A 579 -16.94 -1.48 -11.24
N LYS A 580 -17.54 -0.44 -11.85
CA LYS A 580 -18.06 0.72 -11.11
C LYS A 580 -19.22 0.34 -10.17
N ASN A 581 -20.16 -0.48 -10.63
CA ASN A 581 -21.26 -0.92 -9.77
C ASN A 581 -20.78 -1.81 -8.63
N VAL A 582 -19.82 -2.70 -8.88
CA VAL A 582 -19.20 -3.52 -7.82
C VAL A 582 -18.42 -2.65 -6.82
N SER A 583 -17.73 -1.62 -7.30
CA SER A 583 -17.06 -0.61 -6.46
C SER A 583 -18.04 0.14 -5.55
N GLU A 584 -19.18 0.58 -6.09
CA GLU A 584 -20.24 1.26 -5.33
C GLU A 584 -20.89 0.32 -4.30
N LEU A 585 -21.19 -0.91 -4.70
CA LEU A 585 -21.79 -1.95 -3.86
C LEU A 585 -20.93 -2.26 -2.63
N LEU A 586 -19.62 -2.41 -2.82
CA LEU A 586 -18.67 -2.75 -1.76
C LEU A 586 -18.08 -1.52 -1.06
N LYS A 587 -18.35 -0.32 -1.58
CA LYS A 587 -17.73 0.95 -1.16
C LYS A 587 -16.19 0.87 -1.18
N VAL A 588 -15.63 0.34 -2.27
CA VAL A 588 -14.18 0.20 -2.47
C VAL A 588 -13.71 1.03 -3.66
N PRO A 589 -12.51 1.63 -3.62
CA PRO A 589 -12.06 2.56 -4.66
C PRO A 589 -11.62 1.87 -5.95
N LEU A 590 -11.74 2.60 -7.07
CA LEU A 590 -11.11 2.28 -8.34
C LEU A 590 -9.94 3.25 -8.60
N THR A 591 -8.97 2.77 -9.40
CA THR A 591 -7.93 3.59 -10.01
C THR A 591 -8.51 4.48 -11.11
N GLN A 592 -7.73 5.46 -11.58
CA GLN A 592 -8.11 6.29 -12.74
C GLN A 592 -8.35 5.46 -14.01
N SER A 593 -7.72 4.28 -14.11
CA SER A 593 -7.89 3.35 -15.22
C SER A 593 -9.06 2.37 -15.04
N GLY A 594 -9.85 2.50 -13.98
CA GLY A 594 -11.06 1.71 -13.73
C GLY A 594 -10.84 0.33 -13.09
N PHE A 595 -9.61 -0.07 -12.80
CA PHE A 595 -9.32 -1.29 -12.01
C PHE A 595 -9.44 -1.01 -10.50
N PHE A 596 -9.71 -2.05 -9.70
CA PHE A 596 -9.82 -1.91 -8.24
C PHE A 596 -8.50 -1.47 -7.60
N LEU A 597 -8.56 -0.54 -6.64
CA LEU A 597 -7.42 -0.03 -5.90
C LEU A 597 -7.24 -0.80 -4.58
N GLU A 598 -6.08 -1.42 -4.42
CA GLU A 598 -5.62 -2.12 -3.23
C GLU A 598 -5.32 -1.18 -2.07
N ALA A 599 -5.29 -1.71 -0.83
CA ALA A 599 -5.03 -0.94 0.38
C ALA A 599 -3.63 -0.32 0.40
N HIS A 600 -2.63 -1.04 -0.12
CA HIS A 600 -1.27 -0.56 -0.22
C HIS A 600 -0.50 -1.38 -1.27
N ALA A 601 0.06 -0.70 -2.28
CA ALA A 601 0.70 -1.32 -3.44
C ALA A 601 1.70 -2.44 -3.11
N LYS A 602 2.51 -2.28 -2.05
CA LYS A 602 3.53 -3.27 -1.64
C LYS A 602 3.10 -4.23 -0.52
N LEU A 603 2.64 -3.68 0.61
CA LEU A 603 2.45 -4.44 1.86
C LEU A 603 1.10 -5.13 1.97
N ARG A 604 0.08 -4.61 1.29
CA ARG A 604 -1.29 -5.15 1.28
C ARG A 604 -1.84 -5.20 -0.14
N PRO A 605 -1.19 -5.95 -1.06
CA PRO A 605 -1.50 -5.94 -2.48
C PRO A 605 -2.79 -6.71 -2.86
N VAL A 606 -3.42 -7.38 -1.89
CA VAL A 606 -4.65 -8.17 -2.06
C VAL A 606 -5.76 -7.76 -1.09
N ASP A 607 -5.52 -6.76 -0.23
CA ASP A 607 -6.52 -6.25 0.70
C ASP A 607 -7.14 -4.98 0.10
N PHE A 608 -8.41 -4.71 0.40
CA PHE A 608 -8.93 -3.35 0.35
C PHE A 608 -8.65 -2.61 1.66
N ALA A 609 -8.72 -1.28 1.63
CA ALA A 609 -8.66 -0.48 2.83
C ALA A 609 -9.88 -0.71 3.75
N THR A 610 -11.00 -1.10 3.15
CA THR A 610 -12.17 -1.65 3.86
C THR A 610 -11.85 -3.07 4.31
N ASP A 611 -11.90 -3.29 5.61
CA ASP A 611 -11.62 -4.61 6.21
C ASP A 611 -12.63 -5.67 5.75
N GLY A 612 -12.16 -6.91 5.67
CA GLY A 612 -12.98 -8.07 5.32
C GLY A 612 -13.24 -8.23 3.83
N ILE A 613 -12.78 -7.29 3.00
CA ILE A 613 -12.88 -7.34 1.55
C ILE A 613 -11.47 -7.45 0.95
N PHE A 614 -11.29 -8.42 0.07
CA PHE A 614 -10.01 -8.76 -0.56
C PHE A 614 -10.16 -8.78 -2.08
N LEU A 615 -9.04 -8.78 -2.79
CA LEU A 615 -8.96 -8.59 -4.23
C LEU A 615 -7.93 -9.54 -4.84
N CYS A 616 -8.29 -10.19 -5.95
CA CYS A 616 -7.35 -11.01 -6.70
C CYS A 616 -7.63 -11.05 -8.21
N GLY A 617 -6.61 -11.46 -8.95
CA GLY A 617 -6.70 -11.67 -10.40
C GLY A 617 -6.81 -10.38 -11.19
N MET A 618 -7.39 -10.48 -12.39
CA MET A 618 -7.40 -9.36 -13.33
C MET A 618 -8.31 -8.19 -12.93
N ALA A 619 -9.17 -8.38 -11.92
CA ALA A 619 -9.92 -7.27 -11.30
C ALA A 619 -8.99 -6.21 -10.70
N HIS A 620 -7.81 -6.62 -10.22
CA HIS A 620 -6.80 -5.74 -9.66
C HIS A 620 -6.05 -4.92 -10.71
N SER A 621 -5.74 -5.55 -11.85
CA SER A 621 -4.94 -5.02 -12.98
C SER A 621 -4.68 -6.17 -13.95
N PRO A 622 -4.18 -5.93 -15.18
CA PRO A 622 -3.74 -7.02 -16.06
C PRO A 622 -2.64 -7.89 -15.42
N LYS A 623 -2.68 -9.22 -15.59
CA LYS A 623 -1.73 -10.21 -15.02
C LYS A 623 -1.76 -11.55 -15.78
N LEU A 624 -0.68 -12.33 -15.63
CA LEU A 624 -0.56 -13.69 -16.13
C LEU A 624 -1.31 -14.69 -15.22
N ILE A 625 -1.37 -15.95 -15.66
CA ILE A 625 -2.11 -17.04 -14.99
C ILE A 625 -1.50 -17.35 -13.62
N ASP A 626 -0.20 -17.59 -13.57
CA ASP A 626 0.59 -17.87 -12.37
C ASP A 626 0.49 -16.74 -11.34
N GLU A 627 0.53 -15.49 -11.81
CA GLU A 627 0.34 -14.29 -10.97
C GLU A 627 -1.09 -14.23 -10.42
N SER A 628 -2.08 -14.59 -11.24
CA SER A 628 -3.50 -14.58 -10.88
C SER A 628 -3.85 -15.68 -9.86
N ILE A 629 -3.22 -16.86 -9.96
CA ILE A 629 -3.33 -17.95 -8.98
C ILE A 629 -2.60 -17.54 -7.69
N SER A 630 -1.37 -17.05 -7.78
CA SER A 630 -0.62 -16.59 -6.60
C SER A 630 -1.41 -15.54 -5.82
N GLN A 631 -2.04 -14.58 -6.52
CA GLN A 631 -2.88 -13.56 -5.90
C GLN A 631 -4.16 -14.11 -5.28
N ALA A 632 -4.77 -15.12 -5.89
CA ALA A 632 -5.93 -15.81 -5.31
C ALA A 632 -5.57 -16.52 -4.00
N LEU A 633 -4.45 -17.25 -3.96
CA LEU A 633 -3.96 -17.92 -2.75
C LEU A 633 -3.57 -16.91 -1.67
N GLY A 634 -2.95 -15.80 -2.06
CA GLY A 634 -2.67 -14.68 -1.15
C GLY A 634 -3.95 -14.09 -0.55
N ALA A 635 -4.96 -13.82 -1.38
CA ALA A 635 -6.25 -13.31 -0.92
C ALA A 635 -6.96 -14.32 0.01
N ALA A 636 -6.92 -15.62 -0.31
CA ALA A 636 -7.46 -16.69 0.54
C ALA A 636 -6.79 -16.74 1.92
N ALA A 637 -5.46 -16.64 1.99
CA ALA A 637 -4.75 -16.54 3.28
C ALA A 637 -5.21 -15.33 4.10
N ARG A 638 -5.27 -14.15 3.46
CA ARG A 638 -5.67 -12.90 4.14
C ARG A 638 -7.13 -12.95 4.61
N ALA A 639 -8.01 -13.51 3.79
CA ALA A 639 -9.43 -13.73 4.10
C ALA A 639 -9.63 -14.76 5.23
N SER A 640 -8.76 -15.76 5.33
CA SER A 640 -8.87 -16.81 6.36
C SER A 640 -8.45 -16.33 7.75
N ILE A 641 -7.73 -15.22 7.89
CA ILE A 641 -7.33 -14.65 9.18
C ILE A 641 -8.54 -14.36 10.08
N PRO A 642 -9.53 -13.52 9.69
CA PRO A 642 -10.71 -13.29 10.51
C PRO A 642 -11.56 -14.55 10.71
N LEU A 643 -11.67 -15.42 9.69
CA LEU A 643 -12.41 -16.69 9.80
C LEU A 643 -11.78 -17.64 10.84
N THR A 644 -10.45 -17.65 10.94
CA THR A 644 -9.67 -18.41 11.92
C THR A 644 -9.80 -17.84 13.32
N LYS A 645 -9.69 -16.52 13.46
CA LYS A 645 -9.87 -15.87 14.77
C LYS A 645 -11.29 -16.05 15.31
N GLY A 646 -12.30 -16.10 14.43
CA GLY A 646 -13.71 -16.20 14.82
C GLY A 646 -14.31 -14.91 15.39
N PHE A 647 -13.49 -13.86 15.53
CA PHE A 647 -13.93 -12.53 15.94
C PHE A 647 -13.09 -11.44 15.28
N VAL A 648 -13.68 -10.27 15.12
CA VAL A 648 -12.99 -9.03 14.79
C VAL A 648 -12.85 -8.20 16.05
N LYS A 649 -11.62 -7.75 16.33
CA LYS A 649 -11.29 -6.87 17.45
C LYS A 649 -10.96 -5.49 16.90
N THR A 650 -11.69 -4.45 17.33
CA THR A 650 -11.39 -3.08 16.93
C THR A 650 -10.42 -2.40 17.90
N GLU A 651 -9.68 -1.39 17.43
CA GLU A 651 -9.06 -0.46 18.38
C GLU A 651 -10.17 0.36 19.04
N ALA A 652 -10.04 0.65 20.34
CA ALA A 652 -11.05 1.37 21.09
C ALA A 652 -11.03 2.89 20.86
N ILE A 653 -10.40 3.34 19.76
CA ILE A 653 -10.21 4.74 19.38
C ILE A 653 -11.24 5.23 18.33
N SER A 654 -12.35 4.50 18.18
CA SER A 654 -13.40 4.83 17.23
C SER A 654 -14.07 6.18 17.53
N SER A 655 -14.68 6.76 16.50
CA SER A 655 -15.56 7.93 16.66
C SER A 655 -16.83 7.57 17.43
N GLU A 656 -17.31 8.51 18.23
CA GLU A 656 -18.58 8.47 18.95
C GLU A 656 -19.33 9.78 18.70
N ILE A 657 -20.64 9.70 18.48
CA ILE A 657 -21.46 10.86 18.09
C ILE A 657 -22.42 11.19 19.21
N ASP A 658 -22.36 12.44 19.67
CA ASP A 658 -23.27 13.05 20.63
C ASP A 658 -24.57 13.44 19.90
N ALA A 659 -25.63 12.66 20.15
CA ALA A 659 -26.93 12.83 19.50
C ALA A 659 -27.59 14.18 19.85
N GLU A 660 -27.29 14.74 21.01
CA GLU A 660 -27.86 16.02 21.44
C GLU A 660 -27.28 17.18 20.63
N LYS A 661 -25.97 17.15 20.37
CA LYS A 661 -25.28 18.17 19.57
C LYS A 661 -25.44 17.99 18.08
N CYS A 662 -25.69 16.77 17.60
CA CYS A 662 -25.72 16.49 16.17
C CYS A 662 -26.85 17.25 15.44
N ILE A 663 -26.48 18.00 14.40
CA ILE A 663 -27.40 18.78 13.55
C ILE A 663 -27.68 18.10 12.19
N ALA A 664 -27.35 16.82 12.04
CA ALA A 664 -27.58 16.02 10.83
C ALA A 664 -27.02 16.58 9.50
N CYS A 665 -25.98 17.43 9.53
CA CYS A 665 -25.45 18.08 8.30
C CYS A 665 -24.82 17.12 7.27
N GLY A 666 -24.45 15.89 7.65
CA GLY A 666 -23.90 14.88 6.73
C GLY A 666 -22.41 15.03 6.36
N ASN A 667 -21.74 16.13 6.73
CA ASN A 667 -20.31 16.36 6.40
C ASN A 667 -19.39 15.20 6.81
N CYS A 668 -19.65 14.63 7.99
CA CYS A 668 -18.85 13.54 8.55
C CYS A 668 -18.95 12.25 7.71
N ILE A 669 -20.10 11.99 7.09
CA ILE A 669 -20.35 10.83 6.22
C ILE A 669 -19.55 10.98 4.93
N VAL A 670 -19.59 12.16 4.31
CA VAL A 670 -18.91 12.46 3.04
C VAL A 670 -17.39 12.27 3.15
N VAL A 671 -16.79 12.68 4.27
CA VAL A 671 -15.34 12.60 4.45
C VAL A 671 -14.83 11.26 4.99
N CYS A 672 -15.71 10.30 5.31
CA CYS A 672 -15.30 9.01 5.86
C CYS A 672 -14.98 8.02 4.73
N PRO A 673 -13.70 7.68 4.49
CA PRO A 673 -13.33 6.81 3.37
C PRO A 673 -13.63 5.32 3.65
N TYR A 674 -14.06 4.99 4.87
CA TYR A 674 -14.36 3.63 5.32
C TYR A 674 -15.86 3.32 5.36
N GLY A 675 -16.71 4.31 5.05
CA GLY A 675 -18.16 4.17 5.20
C GLY A 675 -18.60 3.87 6.65
N ALA A 676 -17.80 4.26 7.64
CA ALA A 676 -18.07 3.98 9.04
C ALA A 676 -19.18 4.85 9.63
N LEU A 677 -19.55 5.94 8.95
CA LEU A 677 -20.62 6.83 9.38
C LEU A 677 -21.83 6.72 8.45
N SER A 678 -23.02 6.70 9.04
CA SER A 678 -24.31 6.68 8.33
C SER A 678 -25.28 7.67 8.96
N MET A 679 -26.38 7.99 8.27
CA MET A 679 -27.46 8.81 8.83
C MET A 679 -28.57 7.91 9.34
N ASN A 680 -28.87 7.96 10.63
CA ASN A 680 -30.09 7.36 11.17
C ASN A 680 -31.27 8.30 10.92
N ARG A 681 -32.28 7.78 10.22
CA ARG A 681 -33.51 8.48 9.85
C ARG A 681 -34.76 7.91 10.53
N LYS A 682 -34.60 7.01 11.51
CA LYS A 682 -35.71 6.29 12.15
C LYS A 682 -36.35 7.08 13.31
N GLU A 683 -35.70 8.13 13.79
CA GLU A 683 -36.17 8.95 14.92
C GLU A 683 -36.66 10.33 14.44
N GLU A 684 -37.47 11.01 15.27
CA GLU A 684 -37.95 12.39 15.02
C GLU A 684 -36.79 13.39 14.81
N LYS A 685 -35.60 13.07 15.33
CA LYS A 685 -34.35 13.79 15.11
C LYS A 685 -33.40 12.91 14.28
N HIS A 686 -33.00 13.40 13.11
CA HIS A 686 -31.95 12.74 12.33
C HIS A 686 -30.60 12.90 13.03
N VAL A 687 -29.85 11.81 13.19
CA VAL A 687 -28.55 11.81 13.85
C VAL A 687 -27.58 10.96 13.04
N ALA A 688 -26.34 11.44 12.92
CA ALA A 688 -25.27 10.63 12.33
C ALA A 688 -24.84 9.55 13.33
N GLU A 689 -24.61 8.32 12.84
CA GLU A 689 -24.16 7.19 13.66
C GLU A 689 -22.78 6.73 13.24
N SER A 690 -22.04 6.15 14.18
CA SER A 690 -20.68 5.64 13.97
C SER A 690 -20.66 4.14 14.22
N ASN A 691 -20.29 3.37 13.19
CA ASN A 691 -20.04 1.94 13.33
C ASN A 691 -18.59 1.71 13.80
N PRO A 692 -18.37 1.25 15.04
CA PRO A 692 -17.03 1.05 15.58
C PRO A 692 -16.25 -0.06 14.86
N LEU A 693 -16.92 -1.02 14.21
CA LEU A 693 -16.29 -2.10 13.43
C LEU A 693 -15.66 -1.60 12.13
N LEU A 694 -16.19 -0.52 11.56
CA LEU A 694 -15.67 0.11 10.35
C LEU A 694 -14.72 1.27 10.64
N CYS A 695 -14.87 1.93 11.80
CA CYS A 695 -14.10 3.13 12.12
C CYS A 695 -12.63 2.81 12.41
N LYS A 696 -11.72 3.42 11.64
CA LYS A 696 -10.26 3.30 11.81
C LYS A 696 -9.62 4.36 12.72
N GLY A 697 -10.44 5.20 13.36
CA GLY A 697 -9.94 6.20 14.32
C GLY A 697 -9.14 7.35 13.70
N CYS A 698 -9.27 7.63 12.39
CA CYS A 698 -8.46 8.65 11.71
C CYS A 698 -8.73 10.09 12.19
N GLY A 699 -9.97 10.38 12.63
CA GLY A 699 -10.37 11.67 13.16
C GLY A 699 -10.77 12.74 12.15
N THR A 700 -10.78 12.44 10.85
CA THR A 700 -11.19 13.40 9.81
C THR A 700 -12.64 13.87 9.99
N CYS A 701 -13.55 12.99 10.40
CA CYS A 701 -14.95 13.31 10.65
C CYS A 701 -15.13 14.33 11.78
N ALA A 702 -14.38 14.19 12.87
CA ALA A 702 -14.39 15.15 13.98
C ALA A 702 -13.94 16.53 13.51
N ALA A 703 -12.90 16.59 12.67
CA ALA A 703 -12.34 17.84 12.17
C ALA A 703 -13.22 18.60 11.15
N VAL A 704 -14.35 18.02 10.72
CA VAL A 704 -15.34 18.69 9.85
C VAL A 704 -16.70 18.87 10.52
N CYS A 705 -16.84 18.46 11.80
CA CYS A 705 -18.08 18.62 12.53
C CYS A 705 -18.23 20.09 12.99
N PRO A 706 -19.22 20.85 12.51
CA PRO A 706 -19.34 22.27 12.83
C PRO A 706 -19.79 22.55 14.28
N VAL A 707 -20.28 21.52 14.97
CA VAL A 707 -20.90 21.61 16.31
C VAL A 707 -20.18 20.74 17.33
N ASN A 708 -18.99 20.23 17.00
CA ASN A 708 -18.16 19.38 17.88
C ASN A 708 -18.94 18.21 18.50
N ALA A 709 -19.85 17.60 17.74
CA ALA A 709 -20.65 16.45 18.17
C ALA A 709 -19.88 15.13 18.11
N ILE A 710 -18.70 15.09 17.50
CA ILE A 710 -17.94 13.84 17.28
C ILE A 710 -16.73 13.79 18.22
N THR A 711 -16.71 12.79 19.10
CA THR A 711 -15.59 12.51 19.98
C THR A 711 -14.72 11.41 19.39
N MET A 712 -13.42 11.65 19.27
CA MET A 712 -12.44 10.61 18.93
C MET A 712 -11.88 10.02 20.23
N LYS A 713 -12.22 8.77 20.55
CA LYS A 713 -11.77 8.11 21.77
C LYS A 713 -10.23 8.03 21.81
N ASN A 714 -9.66 8.30 22.98
CA ASN A 714 -8.20 8.44 23.23
C ASN A 714 -7.46 9.59 22.50
N PHE A 715 -8.17 10.37 21.68
CA PHE A 715 -7.68 11.56 20.99
C PHE A 715 -8.74 12.68 21.02
N THR A 716 -9.34 12.87 22.20
CA THR A 716 -10.41 13.85 22.38
C THR A 716 -9.88 15.27 22.21
N VAL A 717 -10.77 16.22 21.89
CA VAL A 717 -10.42 17.65 21.83
C VAL A 717 -9.78 18.09 23.15
N ASN A 718 -10.35 17.69 24.29
CA ASN A 718 -9.83 18.03 25.62
C ASN A 718 -8.43 17.44 25.87
N GLN A 719 -8.18 16.20 25.47
CA GLN A 719 -6.86 15.57 25.60
C GLN A 719 -5.80 16.30 24.77
N ILE A 720 -6.09 16.61 23.50
CA ILE A 720 -5.16 17.32 22.62
C ILE A 720 -4.93 18.75 23.14
N THR A 721 -5.98 19.46 23.51
CA THR A 721 -5.89 20.81 24.09
C THR A 721 -5.11 20.83 25.40
N ALA A 722 -5.23 19.80 26.25
CA ALA A 722 -4.41 19.68 27.46
C ALA A 722 -2.92 19.54 27.14
N MET A 723 -2.56 18.78 26.10
CA MET A 723 -1.17 18.70 25.63
C MET A 723 -0.66 20.05 25.10
N ILE A 724 -1.48 20.78 24.33
CA ILE A 724 -1.12 22.12 23.81
C ILE A 724 -0.85 23.06 24.99
N LYS A 725 -1.75 23.12 25.98
CA LYS A 725 -1.59 23.96 27.18
C LYS A 725 -0.33 23.59 27.95
N ALA A 726 -0.10 22.31 28.19
CA ALA A 726 1.11 21.81 28.85
C ALA A 726 2.40 22.20 28.11
N ALA A 727 2.43 22.08 26.78
CA ALA A 727 3.59 22.41 25.95
C ALA A 727 3.94 23.91 25.90
N LEU A 728 2.98 24.77 26.24
CA LEU A 728 3.05 26.23 26.14
C LEU A 728 2.92 26.94 27.49
N GLU A 729 2.87 26.21 28.61
CA GLU A 729 2.78 26.78 29.95
C GLU A 729 4.05 27.58 30.28
N GLU A 730 5.21 27.01 29.99
CA GLU A 730 6.53 27.63 30.13
C GLU A 730 7.07 27.91 28.72
N LEU A 731 7.24 29.18 28.38
CA LEU A 731 7.70 29.61 27.05
C LEU A 731 9.14 30.13 27.12
N PRO A 732 10.04 29.70 26.22
CA PRO A 732 11.39 30.22 26.16
C PRO A 732 11.36 31.68 25.71
N LYS A 733 12.16 32.54 26.33
CA LYS A 733 12.19 33.98 26.04
C LYS A 733 12.77 34.27 24.65
N ASP A 734 13.90 33.63 24.33
CA ASP A 734 14.74 34.00 23.19
C ASP A 734 14.73 32.96 22.04
N GLU A 735 13.90 31.91 22.14
CA GLU A 735 13.78 30.87 21.11
C GLU A 735 12.32 30.69 20.64
N PRO A 736 12.05 30.42 19.34
CA PRO A 736 10.70 30.12 18.88
C PRO A 736 10.19 28.79 19.46
N ARG A 737 8.94 28.72 19.94
CA ARG A 737 8.30 27.47 20.39
C ARG A 737 7.36 26.95 19.31
N ILE A 738 7.60 25.72 18.81
CA ILE A 738 6.79 25.09 17.75
C ILE A 738 5.90 23.99 18.33
N ILE A 739 4.61 23.99 18.01
CA ILE A 739 3.72 22.85 18.24
C ILE A 739 3.59 22.04 16.95
N GLY A 740 4.02 20.78 16.98
CA GLY A 740 3.97 19.88 15.82
C GLY A 740 2.86 18.84 15.92
N PHE A 741 1.80 18.94 15.12
CA PHE A 741 0.79 17.89 14.99
C PHE A 741 1.25 16.85 13.97
N LEU A 742 1.69 15.69 14.43
CA LEU A 742 2.32 14.68 13.59
C LEU A 742 1.40 13.46 13.41
N CYS A 743 1.08 13.16 12.16
CA CYS A 743 0.45 11.91 11.73
C CYS A 743 1.26 10.70 12.22
N ASN A 744 0.59 9.79 12.95
CA ASN A 744 1.15 8.59 13.55
C ASN A 744 1.96 7.71 12.59
N TRP A 745 1.52 7.63 11.32
CA TRP A 745 2.06 6.67 10.36
C TRP A 745 3.26 7.16 9.58
N CYS A 746 3.32 8.46 9.26
CA CYS A 746 4.32 9.02 8.35
C CYS A 746 5.19 10.05 9.07
N SER A 747 4.70 11.26 9.35
CA SER A 747 5.54 12.32 9.94
C SER A 747 6.04 12.01 11.36
N TYR A 748 5.24 11.35 12.21
CA TYR A 748 5.71 10.88 13.53
C TYR A 748 6.78 9.79 13.38
N ALA A 749 6.63 8.91 12.39
CA ALA A 749 7.60 7.88 12.06
C ALA A 749 8.86 8.43 11.40
N GLY A 750 8.75 9.50 10.59
CA GLY A 750 9.87 10.26 10.05
C GLY A 750 10.65 10.93 11.17
N ALA A 751 9.96 11.50 12.18
CA ALA A 751 10.60 11.99 13.40
C ALA A 751 11.29 10.88 14.20
N ASP A 752 10.70 9.67 14.29
CA ASP A 752 11.38 8.51 14.88
C ASP A 752 12.66 8.16 14.09
N ASN A 753 12.58 8.18 12.75
CA ASN A 753 13.70 7.88 11.87
C ASN A 753 14.81 8.93 11.97
N ALA A 754 14.47 10.22 12.12
CA ALA A 754 15.45 11.26 12.44
C ALA A 754 16.24 10.90 13.71
N GLY A 755 15.57 10.42 14.75
CA GLY A 755 16.22 9.89 15.95
C GLY A 755 17.09 8.66 15.70
N VAL A 756 16.56 7.64 15.03
CA VAL A 756 17.33 6.41 14.72
C VAL A 756 18.60 6.74 13.94
N SER A 757 18.50 7.68 13.00
CA SER A 757 19.57 8.10 12.09
C SER A 757 20.44 9.22 12.64
N ARG A 758 20.14 9.76 13.83
CA ARG A 758 20.89 10.86 14.50
C ARG A 758 20.90 12.17 13.71
N PHE A 759 19.83 12.44 12.97
CA PHE A 759 19.66 13.74 12.32
C PHE A 759 19.18 14.76 13.36
N GLU A 760 20.08 15.65 13.76
CA GLU A 760 19.76 16.71 14.72
C GLU A 760 18.89 17.80 14.09
N TYR A 761 18.05 18.41 14.92
CA TYR A 761 17.21 19.55 14.56
C TYR A 761 16.96 20.39 15.82
N PRO A 762 16.51 21.65 15.74
CA PRO A 762 16.33 22.49 16.92
C PRO A 762 15.44 21.86 18.03
N PRO A 763 15.80 21.97 19.33
CA PRO A 763 15.06 21.34 20.44
C PRO A 763 13.72 22.02 20.77
N ASN A 764 13.29 22.97 19.94
CA ASN A 764 12.23 23.92 20.21
C ASN A 764 10.82 23.43 19.80
N MET A 765 10.72 22.29 19.11
CA MET A 765 9.45 21.67 18.75
C MET A 765 8.92 20.75 19.86
N ARG A 766 7.61 20.78 20.11
CA ARG A 766 6.86 19.81 20.94
C ARG A 766 5.87 19.05 20.06
N ALA A 767 6.11 17.76 19.87
CA ALA A 767 5.29 16.91 19.02
C ALA A 767 4.01 16.45 19.76
N ILE A 768 2.86 16.63 19.12
CA ILE A 768 1.57 16.07 19.50
C ILE A 768 1.20 15.04 18.45
N ARG A 769 1.13 13.77 18.87
CA ARG A 769 0.74 12.67 17.99
C ARG A 769 -0.76 12.70 17.72
N VAL A 770 -1.12 12.70 16.44
CA VAL A 770 -2.49 12.48 15.97
C VAL A 770 -2.51 11.27 15.04
N MET A 771 -3.61 10.53 14.96
CA MET A 771 -3.66 9.36 14.08
C MET A 771 -3.47 9.75 12.61
N CYS A 772 -4.11 10.84 12.18
CA CYS A 772 -3.98 11.37 10.83
C CYS A 772 -3.83 12.90 10.86
N SER A 773 -3.14 13.50 9.88
CA SER A 773 -3.18 14.96 9.69
C SER A 773 -4.61 15.47 9.43
N GLY A 774 -5.49 14.63 8.87
CA GLY A 774 -6.91 14.92 8.71
C GLY A 774 -7.65 15.23 10.02
N ARG A 775 -7.15 14.74 11.17
CA ARG A 775 -7.66 15.03 12.52
C ARG A 775 -7.44 16.48 12.93
N VAL A 776 -6.45 17.19 12.38
CA VAL A 776 -6.05 18.50 12.91
C VAL A 776 -7.15 19.53 12.64
N GLU A 777 -7.89 19.85 13.69
CA GLU A 777 -8.95 20.86 13.70
C GLU A 777 -8.34 22.27 13.61
N PRO A 778 -9.04 23.24 12.98
CA PRO A 778 -8.63 24.63 13.03
C PRO A 778 -8.43 25.13 14.47
N GLU A 779 -9.31 24.69 15.40
CA GLU A 779 -9.26 25.06 16.82
C GLU A 779 -7.92 24.70 17.48
N PHE A 780 -7.30 23.56 17.13
CA PHE A 780 -6.00 23.20 17.68
C PHE A 780 -4.89 24.15 17.26
N ILE A 781 -4.92 24.62 16.01
CA ILE A 781 -3.95 25.56 15.46
C ILE A 781 -4.13 26.93 16.14
N TYR A 782 -5.37 27.42 16.24
CA TYR A 782 -5.66 28.69 16.91
C TYR A 782 -5.31 28.64 18.39
N ASN A 783 -5.71 27.59 19.11
CA ASN A 783 -5.40 27.46 20.53
C ASN A 783 -3.89 27.47 20.78
N ALA A 784 -3.10 26.82 19.93
CA ALA A 784 -1.64 26.87 20.05
C ALA A 784 -1.09 28.29 19.85
N LEU A 785 -1.50 29.00 18.79
CA LEU A 785 -1.05 30.37 18.52
C LEU A 785 -1.52 31.36 19.59
N LEU A 786 -2.76 31.26 20.06
CA LEU A 786 -3.32 32.10 21.12
C LEU A 786 -2.62 31.92 22.46
N LEU A 787 -2.13 30.71 22.73
CA LEU A 787 -1.37 30.39 23.95
C LEU A 787 0.10 30.76 23.86
N GLY A 788 0.55 31.31 22.74
CA GLY A 788 1.89 31.86 22.54
C GLY A 788 2.87 30.95 21.79
N ALA A 789 2.39 29.92 21.07
CA ALA A 789 3.26 29.20 20.13
C ALA A 789 3.75 30.17 19.03
N ASP A 790 5.04 30.13 18.71
CA ASP A 790 5.61 30.97 17.66
C ASP A 790 5.25 30.44 16.27
N GLY A 791 5.07 29.11 16.15
CA GLY A 791 4.53 28.47 14.96
C GLY A 791 3.89 27.11 15.23
N VAL A 792 3.10 26.66 14.27
CA VAL A 792 2.39 25.36 14.28
C VAL A 792 2.75 24.58 13.02
N LEU A 793 3.35 23.41 13.20
CA LEU A 793 3.67 22.49 12.12
C LEU A 793 2.62 21.37 12.08
N VAL A 794 2.02 21.13 10.91
CA VAL A 794 1.16 19.98 10.65
C VAL A 794 1.88 19.05 9.69
N GLY A 795 2.30 17.87 10.17
CA GLY A 795 3.00 16.88 9.37
C GLY A 795 2.10 15.72 8.97
N GLY A 796 2.03 15.40 7.68
CA GLY A 796 1.24 14.27 7.15
C GLY A 796 2.03 13.31 6.26
N CYS A 797 1.35 12.30 5.73
CA CYS A 797 1.87 11.44 4.66
C CYS A 797 1.88 12.18 3.32
N HIS A 798 2.78 11.81 2.41
CA HIS A 798 2.76 12.27 1.03
C HIS A 798 1.39 12.07 0.38
N ILE A 799 1.02 13.00 -0.51
CA ILE A 799 -0.21 12.88 -1.30
C ILE A 799 -0.14 11.57 -2.09
N ASN A 800 -1.25 10.81 -2.10
CA ASN A 800 -1.38 9.44 -2.62
C ASN A 800 -0.82 8.30 -1.73
N ASP A 801 -0.07 8.61 -0.67
CA ASP A 801 0.48 7.61 0.27
C ASP A 801 -0.22 7.65 1.64
N CYS A 802 -1.43 8.21 1.72
CA CYS A 802 -2.13 8.37 2.99
C CYS A 802 -2.52 7.00 3.58
N HIS A 803 -2.06 6.72 4.80
CA HIS A 803 -2.48 5.52 5.53
C HIS A 803 -4.00 5.45 5.75
N TYR A 804 -4.67 6.62 5.79
CA TYR A 804 -6.11 6.73 5.91
C TYR A 804 -6.81 7.14 4.60
N ILE A 805 -6.26 6.75 3.45
CA ILE A 805 -6.76 6.98 2.09
C ILE A 805 -6.76 8.45 1.66
N SER A 806 -7.54 9.31 2.31
CA SER A 806 -7.77 10.71 1.90
C SER A 806 -7.54 11.73 3.03
N GLY A 807 -7.16 11.30 4.23
CA GLY A 807 -7.04 12.19 5.38
C GLY A 807 -6.07 13.37 5.20
N ASN A 808 -4.97 13.17 4.48
CA ASN A 808 -4.02 14.24 4.16
C ASN A 808 -4.56 15.24 3.13
N VAL A 809 -5.33 14.77 2.14
CA VAL A 809 -6.02 15.64 1.17
C VAL A 809 -7.01 16.57 1.88
N HIS A 810 -7.76 16.04 2.86
CA HIS A 810 -8.65 16.87 3.69
C HIS A 810 -7.89 17.89 4.54
N ALA A 811 -6.72 17.51 5.10
CA ALA A 811 -5.85 18.45 5.83
C ALA A 811 -5.32 19.56 4.90
N GLN A 812 -4.88 19.22 3.69
CA GLN A 812 -4.41 20.18 2.69
C GLN A 812 -5.49 21.18 2.32
N SER A 813 -6.71 20.71 2.03
CA SER A 813 -7.85 21.58 1.69
C SER A 813 -8.18 22.58 2.82
N ARG A 814 -7.99 22.15 4.08
CA ARG A 814 -8.26 22.96 5.28
C ARG A 814 -7.18 24.01 5.57
N ILE A 815 -5.90 23.68 5.32
CA ILE A 815 -4.73 24.49 5.75
C ILE A 815 -4.10 25.30 4.58
N ARG A 816 -4.64 25.20 3.34
CA ARG A 816 -4.10 25.85 2.13
C ARG A 816 -3.97 27.38 2.22
N ASP A 817 -3.11 27.93 1.35
CA ASP A 817 -2.91 29.37 1.17
C ASP A 817 -4.11 30.04 0.46
N GLY A 818 -4.35 31.31 0.77
CA GLY A 818 -5.39 32.15 0.15
C GLY A 818 -6.84 31.78 0.47
N LYS A 819 -7.10 30.65 1.14
CA LYS A 819 -8.40 30.22 1.69
C LYS A 819 -8.18 29.20 2.83
N GLY A 820 -8.89 29.31 3.95
CA GLY A 820 -8.83 28.29 5.02
C GLY A 820 -8.12 28.79 6.28
N VAL A 821 -7.43 27.91 7.02
CA VAL A 821 -6.86 28.27 8.33
C VAL A 821 -5.83 29.40 8.23
N LYS A 822 -4.96 29.39 7.21
CA LYS A 822 -3.95 30.43 7.04
C LYS A 822 -4.55 31.83 6.80
N GLU A 823 -5.61 31.92 6.00
CA GLU A 823 -6.29 33.22 5.79
C GLU A 823 -6.92 33.72 7.09
N LEU A 824 -7.52 32.83 7.87
CA LEU A 824 -8.08 33.16 9.17
C LEU A 824 -7.01 33.58 10.20
N VAL A 825 -5.80 33.01 10.14
CA VAL A 825 -4.65 33.46 10.98
C VAL A 825 -4.26 34.89 10.60
N LYS A 826 -4.23 35.20 9.30
CA LYS A 826 -3.99 36.54 8.78
C LYS A 826 -5.08 37.53 9.19
N ASP A 827 -6.36 37.14 9.12
CA ASP A 827 -7.48 37.96 9.59
C ASP A 827 -7.42 38.22 11.10
N ALA A 828 -6.84 37.30 11.88
CA ALA A 828 -6.57 37.47 13.29
C ALA A 828 -5.35 38.36 13.61
N GLY A 829 -4.69 38.91 12.58
CA GLY A 829 -3.55 39.83 12.73
C GLY A 829 -2.21 39.14 12.99
N LEU A 830 -2.07 37.85 12.65
CA LEU A 830 -0.82 37.10 12.73
C LEU A 830 -0.33 36.72 11.33
N GLU A 831 0.98 36.49 11.20
CA GLU A 831 1.57 36.07 9.92
C GLU A 831 1.13 34.64 9.55
N PRO A 832 0.53 34.40 8.37
CA PRO A 832 0.05 33.08 7.97
C PRO A 832 1.17 32.03 7.87
N GLU A 833 2.41 32.47 7.67
CA GLU A 833 3.65 31.67 7.68
C GLU A 833 3.88 30.98 9.02
N ARG A 834 3.25 31.42 10.11
CA ARG A 834 3.29 30.72 11.41
C ARG A 834 2.58 29.37 11.41
N VAL A 835 1.87 29.01 10.33
CA VAL A 835 1.26 27.68 10.17
C VAL A 835 1.89 26.99 8.96
N ARG A 836 2.57 25.87 9.17
CA ARG A 836 3.23 25.12 8.10
C ARG A 836 2.62 23.73 7.94
N LEU A 837 2.30 23.34 6.70
CA LEU A 837 1.82 22.01 6.35
C LEU A 837 2.88 21.29 5.52
N GLU A 838 3.33 20.13 5.98
CA GLU A 838 4.42 19.39 5.35
C GLU A 838 4.14 17.89 5.22
N TRP A 839 4.74 17.30 4.20
CA TRP A 839 4.63 15.88 3.89
C TRP A 839 5.96 15.19 4.12
N VAL A 840 5.94 14.20 5.03
CA VAL A 840 7.13 13.45 5.44
C VAL A 840 6.75 11.98 5.56
N SER A 841 7.40 11.12 4.78
CA SER A 841 7.29 9.66 4.86
C SER A 841 8.01 9.12 6.10
N ALA A 842 7.62 7.91 6.52
CA ALA A 842 8.26 7.20 7.63
C ALA A 842 9.77 6.95 7.43
N SER A 843 10.25 6.93 6.17
CA SER A 843 11.67 6.74 5.85
C SER A 843 12.47 8.04 5.76
N GLU A 844 11.81 9.20 5.79
CA GLU A 844 12.42 10.50 5.48
C GLU A 844 12.85 11.23 6.76
N GLY A 845 13.77 10.62 7.52
CA GLY A 845 14.30 11.21 8.75
C GLY A 845 15.01 12.54 8.53
N GLN A 846 15.87 12.62 7.49
CA GLN A 846 16.62 13.85 7.18
C GLN A 846 15.66 14.99 6.81
N ARG A 847 14.72 14.73 5.90
CA ARG A 847 13.68 15.70 5.52
C ARG A 847 12.91 16.23 6.74
N PHE A 848 12.57 15.37 7.70
CA PHE A 848 11.90 15.81 8.91
C PHE A 848 12.76 16.83 9.69
N ALA A 849 14.06 16.54 9.86
CA ALA A 849 15.00 17.41 10.54
C ALA A 849 15.17 18.75 9.79
N ASP A 850 15.27 18.69 8.46
CA ASP A 850 15.37 19.87 7.59
C ASP A 850 14.13 20.76 7.73
N VAL A 851 12.93 20.18 7.64
CA VAL A 851 11.65 20.91 7.79
C VAL A 851 11.58 21.66 9.13
N VAL A 852 11.96 21.01 10.24
CA VAL A 852 11.93 21.65 11.56
C VAL A 852 12.97 22.78 11.66
N SER A 853 14.15 22.57 11.07
CA SER A 853 15.23 23.55 11.06
C SER A 853 14.87 24.78 10.22
N GLU A 854 14.42 24.56 8.99
CA GLU A 854 13.94 25.62 8.09
C GLU A 854 12.81 26.42 8.73
N PHE A 855 11.82 25.74 9.32
CA PHE A 855 10.69 26.42 9.94
C PHE A 855 11.12 27.22 11.16
N THR A 856 12.09 26.73 11.93
CA THR A 856 12.67 27.50 13.04
C THR A 856 13.34 28.79 12.56
N GLU A 857 14.12 28.74 11.48
CA GLU A 857 14.77 29.92 10.92
C GLU A 857 13.77 30.91 10.30
N GLU A 858 12.70 30.42 9.69
CA GLU A 858 11.59 31.25 9.22
C GLU A 858 10.92 32.00 10.38
N LEU A 859 10.59 31.30 11.48
CA LEU A 859 9.99 31.91 12.66
C LEU A 859 10.91 32.92 13.35
N LYS A 860 12.23 32.69 13.37
CA LYS A 860 13.20 33.66 13.88
C LYS A 860 13.15 34.98 13.09
N LYS A 861 12.98 34.90 11.76
CA LYS A 861 12.86 36.09 10.89
C LYS A 861 11.55 36.86 11.14
N LEU A 862 10.45 36.15 11.40
CA LEU A 862 9.16 36.76 11.75
C LEU A 862 9.16 37.38 13.16
N GLY A 863 10.06 36.94 14.03
CA GLY A 863 10.08 37.34 15.43
C GLY A 863 9.03 36.63 16.28
N PRO A 864 9.07 36.85 17.61
CA PRO A 864 8.21 36.15 18.55
C PRO A 864 6.74 36.49 18.31
N ASN A 865 5.86 35.51 18.52
CA ASN A 865 4.42 35.72 18.47
C ASN A 865 4.03 36.87 19.43
N PRO A 866 3.30 37.91 18.98
CA PRO A 866 2.89 39.03 19.83
C PRO A 866 2.16 38.63 21.12
N LEU A 867 1.44 37.51 21.10
CA LEU A 867 0.72 36.96 22.25
C LEU A 867 1.64 36.26 23.25
N LYS A 868 2.76 35.69 22.79
CA LYS A 868 3.83 35.18 23.66
C LYS A 868 4.44 36.30 24.50
N LEU A 869 4.73 37.44 23.87
CA LEU A 869 5.28 38.61 24.57
C LEU A 869 4.34 39.16 25.65
N LYS A 870 3.02 39.10 25.42
CA LYS A 870 2.03 39.50 26.44
C LYS A 870 1.98 38.55 27.63
N LYS A 871 2.31 37.26 27.43
CA LYS A 871 2.30 36.22 28.47
C LYS A 871 3.60 36.19 29.29
N LEU A 872 4.71 36.60 28.69
CA LEU A 872 6.03 36.72 29.34
C LEU A 872 6.19 38.01 30.17
N LYS A 873 5.34 39.01 29.92
CA LYS A 873 5.19 40.21 30.75
C LYS A 873 4.21 39.92 31.88
#